data_AF-A0A8C3XKL2-F1
#
_entry.id   AF-A0A8C3XKL2-F1
#
_cell.length_a   1.000
_cell.length_b   1.000
_cell.length_c   1.000
_cell.angle_alpha   90.00
_cell.angle_beta   90.00
_cell.angle_gamma   90.00
#
_symmetry.space_group_name_H-M   'P 1'
#
loop_
_entity.id
_entity.type
_entity.pdbx_description
1 polymer ?
#
loop_
_entity_poly.entity_id
_entity_poly.type
_entity_poly.pdbx_seq_one_letter_code
_entity_poly.pdbx_strand_id
1 'polypeptide(L)'
;MIIKYIYKTIYYKKKARPPNSLSSSFNHRKAENTHTREAFTKNYNPHKASRPMNAPLLAKPVGNCSLLGAEVGAIYLSSWAVRVPAGAREAERLARKHGLLCLGQIIEGEHYYHFKHRGMVQESLNRHWGWHVHLKREPKIHWFEQQTLKRRTKRTIAVVPTDPWFHKQWYMNNDVRPDLNILTAWSKGYTGLGVVLSVLDDGLERDHPDLSANYDPLASYDFNSNDPDPQPRYNVWDENRHGTRCAGEVAAAANNRLCGVGVAYNAKIGGVRMLDGPITDIVEAQSLSFHPQHIHIYSASWGPEDDGKTVDGPGILALEAFYKGIANGRGGLGSLFVWASGNGGIHSDNCNCDGYTNSIYTLSVGSATESGRVPWYSEACASTLTTTYSSGLKSEKQIVTTDLRHRCTDRHTGTSASAPLAAGMIALALEANPALTWRDMQHLVVRASKPAHLQAEDWALNGVGRKVSHHFGYGLLDAGELVDLAKKWTATRPQRKCSVKVVYAPLEIGSKLTVSKKVSVCIGRTRQIRSLEHVQVRISLSYSRRGDLAISLTSPMGTKSTLVAIRPYDTSNQGYKDWSFMSTHFWDEDPRGTWTLFLENKGDAYNTGFLTSFVLQLYGTEEDMTARRPGLMLTLAPLPTECSSPFYVFQHLCLSYCPPRYYNRSRRSPHLDGSPHPIQVCATCHPSCYTCRGDTANNCTACPPFCTFHELSHSCSLPAYPSLFPSKPAEARHRQHVVFLVLVILLGGGPLLVGVLCVTCHGVSLAASWRQRRGLCALPTAAGLEGGNQTGTGGNTRGAGCLIEPGQQQAPGLPAEGSAGPVAQTLPAGRAASRLRT
;
A
#
# COMPACT_ATOMS: atom_id res chain seq x y z
N MET A 1 46.89 10.31 -5.53
CA MET A 1 47.76 11.48 -5.84
C MET A 1 46.86 12.50 -6.55
N ILE A 2 46.79 13.78 -6.17
CA ILE A 2 47.83 14.84 -6.07
C ILE A 2 48.32 15.28 -7.47
N ILE A 3 48.37 16.56 -7.87
CA ILE A 3 47.57 17.77 -7.53
C ILE A 3 47.92 18.92 -8.53
N LYS A 4 47.03 19.92 -8.66
CA LYS A 4 47.16 21.30 -9.23
C LYS A 4 48.51 21.77 -9.84
N TYR A 5 48.41 22.43 -11.00
CA TYR A 5 49.02 23.76 -11.32
C TYR A 5 48.08 24.44 -12.37
N ILE A 6 47.56 25.67 -12.31
CA ILE A 6 47.81 26.99 -11.68
C ILE A 6 48.23 28.08 -12.70
N TYR A 7 47.39 29.12 -12.80
CA TYR A 7 47.52 30.36 -13.59
C TYR A 7 48.66 31.31 -13.14
N LYS A 8 49.10 32.20 -14.05
CA LYS A 8 49.62 33.58 -13.83
C LYS A 8 49.88 34.25 -15.20
N THR A 9 49.72 35.55 -15.46
CA THR A 9 48.98 36.67 -14.80
C THR A 9 48.44 37.60 -15.94
N ILE A 10 48.28 38.94 -15.95
CA ILE A 10 48.57 40.13 -15.10
C ILE A 10 47.34 41.11 -15.23
N TYR A 11 47.29 42.45 -15.10
CA TYR A 11 48.20 43.59 -14.91
C TYR A 11 47.47 44.73 -14.14
N TYR A 12 48.18 45.71 -13.56
CA TYR A 12 47.63 46.97 -13.01
C TYR A 12 46.92 47.85 -14.09
N LYS A 13 46.02 48.81 -13.80
CA LYS A 13 45.90 49.83 -12.72
C LYS A 13 44.39 50.02 -12.36
N LYS A 14 43.90 50.86 -11.43
CA LYS A 14 44.46 51.96 -10.59
C LYS A 14 43.90 51.90 -9.14
N LYS A 15 43.64 53.04 -8.46
CA LYS A 15 43.71 53.16 -6.97
C LYS A 15 43.23 54.53 -6.43
N ALA A 16 42.40 54.60 -5.36
CA ALA A 16 42.17 55.76 -4.45
C ALA A 16 41.32 55.42 -3.17
N ARG A 17 41.33 56.27 -2.11
CA ARG A 17 40.63 56.23 -0.78
C ARG A 17 40.82 57.59 -0.04
N PRO A 18 40.21 57.91 1.15
CA PRO A 18 38.93 57.54 1.79
C PRO A 18 38.01 58.80 1.91
N PRO A 19 37.76 59.60 3.01
CA PRO A 19 37.71 59.45 4.50
C PRO A 19 36.42 60.01 5.23
N ASN A 20 36.26 59.73 6.55
CA ASN A 20 35.56 60.49 7.65
C ASN A 20 34.05 60.93 7.52
N SER A 21 33.23 61.19 8.57
CA SER A 21 33.19 60.87 10.04
C SER A 21 31.89 61.40 10.73
N LEU A 22 31.58 61.01 11.99
CA LEU A 22 30.57 61.57 12.96
C LEU A 22 29.07 61.24 12.71
N SER A 23 28.12 61.27 13.67
CA SER A 23 28.05 61.03 15.15
C SER A 23 26.55 60.93 15.60
N SER A 24 26.12 60.12 16.58
CA SER A 24 25.79 60.47 18.01
C SER A 24 24.79 59.39 18.56
N SER A 25 25.04 58.65 19.67
CA SER A 25 24.67 58.83 21.11
C SER A 25 23.16 58.88 21.44
N PHE A 26 22.57 58.31 22.53
CA PHE A 26 22.93 58.09 23.97
C PHE A 26 22.52 56.67 24.49
N ASN A 27 23.29 55.95 25.33
CA ASN A 27 23.33 55.88 26.83
C ASN A 27 22.05 55.35 27.56
N HIS A 28 22.05 54.63 28.70
CA HIS A 28 23.03 53.98 29.63
C HIS A 28 22.22 52.98 30.53
N ARG A 29 22.70 51.97 31.30
CA ARG A 29 23.84 51.73 32.25
C ARG A 29 24.20 50.20 32.21
N LYS A 30 25.43 49.70 32.41
CA LYS A 30 26.26 49.53 33.65
C LYS A 30 25.57 48.71 34.78
N ALA A 31 26.22 47.78 35.50
CA ALA A 31 27.67 47.48 35.66
C ALA A 31 27.92 45.95 35.92
N GLU A 32 29.00 45.33 35.40
CA GLU A 32 30.23 44.87 36.12
C GLU A 32 30.06 43.55 36.94
N ASN A 33 31.00 42.58 36.96
CA ASN A 33 32.32 42.42 36.29
C ASN A 33 32.52 40.91 35.90
N THR A 34 33.65 40.19 35.75
CA THR A 34 35.07 40.34 36.15
C THR A 34 36.04 39.61 35.17
N HIS A 35 36.93 38.71 35.64
CA HIS A 35 38.11 38.12 34.95
C HIS A 35 38.35 36.65 35.42
N THR A 36 39.28 35.81 34.90
CA THR A 36 40.53 36.04 34.12
C THR A 36 40.85 34.88 33.13
N ARG A 37 42.05 34.86 32.50
CA ARG A 37 42.43 34.14 31.26
C ARG A 37 43.49 33.03 31.45
N GLU A 38 43.56 32.10 30.48
CA GLU A 38 44.78 31.46 29.87
C GLU A 38 45.75 30.60 30.76
N ALA A 39 46.60 29.68 30.25
CA ALA A 39 46.64 28.81 29.05
C ALA A 39 47.86 27.81 29.09
N PHE A 40 47.99 26.96 28.06
CA PHE A 40 49.17 26.19 27.57
C PHE A 40 49.59 24.77 28.07
N THR A 41 49.85 23.95 27.04
CA THR A 41 50.59 22.66 26.80
C THR A 41 51.77 22.25 27.74
N LYS A 42 52.32 21.01 27.75
CA LYS A 42 52.83 20.18 26.61
C LYS A 42 53.25 18.72 27.00
N ASN A 43 53.62 17.89 26.00
CA ASN A 43 53.93 16.42 26.06
C ASN A 43 55.24 16.00 26.78
N TYR A 44 55.35 14.73 27.25
CA TYR A 44 56.49 13.79 26.97
C TYR A 44 56.24 12.31 27.43
N ASN A 45 57.16 11.37 27.14
CA ASN A 45 57.14 9.89 27.41
C ASN A 45 58.58 9.28 27.14
N PRO A 46 58.93 7.96 27.12
CA PRO A 46 58.32 6.68 27.62
C PRO A 46 59.30 5.62 28.25
N HIS A 47 58.83 4.37 28.44
CA HIS A 47 59.53 3.04 28.40
C HIS A 47 60.19 2.35 29.65
N LYS A 48 60.19 0.98 29.59
CA LYS A 48 60.88 -0.08 30.40
C LYS A 48 60.38 -0.33 31.85
N ALA A 49 60.56 -1.49 32.53
CA ALA A 49 60.69 -2.94 32.22
C ALA A 49 60.85 -3.77 33.55
N SER A 50 60.82 -5.12 33.66
CA SER A 50 59.86 -6.17 33.22
C SER A 50 60.26 -7.59 33.73
N ARG A 51 59.29 -8.53 33.99
CA ARG A 51 59.44 -10.02 34.19
C ARG A 51 60.14 -10.53 35.50
N PRO A 52 60.12 -11.85 35.84
CA PRO A 52 59.04 -12.89 35.77
C PRO A 52 58.98 -13.87 37.00
N MET A 53 57.96 -14.76 37.11
CA MET A 53 58.13 -16.25 37.20
C MET A 53 56.84 -17.09 37.37
N ASN A 54 56.76 -18.17 36.58
CA ASN A 54 56.25 -19.55 36.78
C ASN A 54 54.88 -19.91 37.44
N ALA A 55 54.23 -20.91 36.82
CA ALA A 55 53.14 -21.78 37.35
C ALA A 55 53.73 -23.20 37.65
N PRO A 56 53.00 -24.34 37.90
CA PRO A 56 51.72 -24.80 37.29
C PRO A 56 50.71 -25.58 38.19
N LEU A 57 49.48 -25.82 37.68
CA LEU A 57 48.82 -27.15 37.53
C LEU A 57 47.35 -27.04 37.05
N LEU A 58 46.72 -28.17 36.68
CA LEU A 58 45.45 -28.25 35.91
C LEU A 58 44.38 -29.17 36.55
N ALA A 59 43.13 -28.70 36.61
CA ALA A 59 41.90 -29.51 36.65
C ALA A 59 40.68 -28.66 36.16
N LYS A 60 39.54 -29.29 35.84
CA LYS A 60 38.34 -28.69 35.20
C LYS A 60 37.06 -28.88 36.08
N PRO A 61 35.81 -28.65 35.60
CA PRO A 61 35.15 -27.34 35.48
C PRO A 61 33.72 -27.32 36.12
N VAL A 62 32.84 -26.42 35.64
CA VAL A 62 31.39 -26.16 35.95
C VAL A 62 31.20 -24.85 36.75
N GLY A 63 30.33 -23.91 36.36
CA GLY A 63 29.46 -23.83 35.17
C GLY A 63 28.96 -22.39 34.89
N ASN A 64 28.15 -22.20 33.85
CA ASN A 64 27.66 -20.87 33.43
C ASN A 64 26.80 -20.17 34.49
N CYS A 65 26.94 -18.84 34.61
CA CYS A 65 25.98 -17.98 35.28
C CYS A 65 25.53 -16.88 34.30
N SER A 66 24.22 -16.79 34.06
CA SER A 66 23.61 -15.83 33.13
C SER A 66 23.09 -14.61 33.88
N LEU A 67 23.42 -13.40 33.41
CA LEU A 67 22.93 -12.16 34.00
C LEU A 67 21.45 -11.92 33.64
N LEU A 68 20.55 -12.32 34.55
CA LEU A 68 19.17 -11.86 34.56
C LEU A 68 19.10 -10.40 35.06
N GLY A 69 18.20 -9.61 34.47
CA GLY A 69 17.96 -8.23 34.90
C GLY A 69 17.34 -8.18 36.29
N ALA A 70 17.84 -7.29 37.15
CA ALA A 70 17.34 -7.15 38.52
C ALA A 70 15.93 -6.54 38.55
N GLU A 71 14.98 -7.24 39.18
CA GLU A 71 13.67 -6.67 39.48
C GLU A 71 13.79 -5.57 40.55
N VAL A 72 13.17 -4.41 40.29
CA VAL A 72 13.04 -3.35 41.29
C VAL A 72 11.85 -3.67 42.19
N GLY A 73 12.14 -3.97 43.47
CA GLY A 73 11.14 -4.38 44.46
C GLY A 73 10.01 -3.37 44.67
N ALA A 74 8.81 -3.87 45.00
CA ALA A 74 7.61 -3.05 45.13
C ALA A 74 7.67 -2.12 46.37
N ILE A 75 7.51 -0.81 46.14
CA ILE A 75 7.39 0.19 47.20
C ILE A 75 5.97 0.14 47.78
N TYR A 76 5.86 -0.20 49.07
CA TYR A 76 4.64 -0.19 49.87
C TYR A 76 4.37 1.19 50.48
N LEU A 77 3.10 1.55 50.61
CA LEU A 77 2.63 2.82 51.17
C LEU A 77 1.99 2.63 52.55
N SER A 78 1.92 3.68 53.37
CA SER A 78 1.23 3.70 54.68
C SER A 78 -0.31 3.74 54.58
N SER A 79 -0.85 3.00 53.61
CA SER A 79 -2.20 3.11 53.05
C SER A 79 -2.73 1.73 52.63
N TRP A 80 -4.02 1.47 52.86
CA TRP A 80 -4.70 0.21 52.54
C TRP A 80 -6.04 0.47 51.85
N ALA A 81 -6.40 -0.40 50.91
CA ALA A 81 -7.78 -0.57 50.45
C ALA A 81 -8.42 -1.69 51.26
N VAL A 82 -9.65 -1.49 51.76
CA VAL A 82 -10.30 -2.41 52.72
C VAL A 82 -11.78 -2.59 52.33
N ARG A 83 -12.23 -3.83 52.15
CA ARG A 83 -13.63 -4.15 51.83
C ARG A 83 -14.43 -4.44 53.11
N VAL A 84 -15.41 -3.60 53.41
CA VAL A 84 -16.28 -3.68 54.61
C VAL A 84 -17.75 -3.64 54.18
N PRO A 85 -18.39 -4.81 53.94
CA PRO A 85 -19.79 -4.88 53.49
C PRO A 85 -20.80 -4.25 54.46
N ALA A 86 -20.45 -4.13 55.75
CA ALA A 86 -21.26 -3.46 56.77
C ALA A 86 -21.33 -1.91 56.62
N GLY A 87 -20.68 -1.33 55.62
CA GLY A 87 -20.85 0.09 55.25
C GLY A 87 -19.95 1.07 56.01
N ALA A 88 -20.05 2.35 55.62
CA ALA A 88 -19.11 3.41 56.00
C ALA A 88 -18.93 3.60 57.51
N ARG A 89 -20.03 3.58 58.29
CA ARG A 89 -19.98 3.73 59.76
C ARG A 89 -19.14 2.62 60.42
N GLU A 90 -19.23 1.39 59.92
CA GLU A 90 -18.43 0.28 60.43
C GLU A 90 -16.99 0.33 59.94
N ALA A 91 -16.76 0.79 58.70
CA ALA A 91 -15.42 1.04 58.17
C ALA A 91 -14.66 2.10 59.00
N GLU A 92 -15.31 3.21 59.36
CA GLU A 92 -14.73 4.21 60.27
C GLU A 92 -14.45 3.66 61.68
N ARG A 93 -15.33 2.80 62.20
CA ARG A 93 -15.16 2.18 63.52
C ARG A 93 -13.98 1.21 63.53
N LEU A 94 -13.84 0.40 62.47
CA LEU A 94 -12.72 -0.51 62.27
C LEU A 94 -11.40 0.25 62.04
N ALA A 95 -11.40 1.32 61.25
CA ALA A 95 -10.21 2.15 61.07
C ALA A 95 -9.72 2.71 62.43
N ARG A 96 -10.62 3.34 63.20
CA ARG A 96 -10.32 3.85 64.54
C ARG A 96 -9.82 2.76 65.49
N LYS A 97 -10.41 1.55 65.46
CA LYS A 97 -9.97 0.38 66.26
C LYS A 97 -8.50 0.01 66.05
N HIS A 98 -7.93 0.28 64.87
CA HIS A 98 -6.55 -0.08 64.51
C HIS A 98 -5.60 1.14 64.36
N GLY A 99 -5.99 2.31 64.87
CA GLY A 99 -5.18 3.53 64.76
C GLY A 99 -5.07 4.10 63.34
N LEU A 100 -6.01 3.74 62.46
CA LEU A 100 -6.07 4.18 61.07
C LEU A 100 -7.17 5.24 60.89
N LEU A 101 -7.00 6.13 59.92
CA LEU A 101 -8.07 6.95 59.39
C LEU A 101 -8.83 6.16 58.34
N CYS A 102 -10.16 6.24 58.35
CA CYS A 102 -10.93 6.04 57.12
C CYS A 102 -10.97 7.38 56.39
N LEU A 103 -10.62 7.39 55.10
CA LEU A 103 -10.63 8.59 54.24
C LEU A 103 -11.87 8.61 53.31
N GLY A 104 -12.84 7.73 53.54
CA GLY A 104 -14.04 7.57 52.72
C GLY A 104 -14.03 6.30 51.86
N GLN A 105 -14.99 6.24 50.93
CA GLN A 105 -15.07 5.19 49.90
C GLN A 105 -13.98 5.40 48.84
N ILE A 106 -13.43 4.30 48.32
CA ILE A 106 -12.52 4.29 47.15
C ILE A 106 -13.32 4.32 45.85
N ILE A 107 -14.52 3.75 45.86
CA ILE A 107 -15.48 3.71 44.77
C ILE A 107 -16.82 4.09 45.37
N GLU A 108 -17.46 5.13 44.84
CA GLU A 108 -18.73 5.65 45.33
C GLU A 108 -19.84 4.58 45.26
N GLY A 109 -20.69 4.51 46.29
CA GLY A 109 -21.73 3.49 46.42
C GLY A 109 -21.23 2.08 46.81
N GLU A 110 -19.93 1.80 46.68
CA GLU A 110 -19.35 0.47 46.84
C GLU A 110 -18.74 0.21 48.24
N HIS A 111 -18.57 -1.07 48.59
CA HIS A 111 -18.12 -1.48 49.93
C HIS A 111 -16.60 -1.40 50.17
N TYR A 112 -15.87 -0.58 49.40
CA TYR A 112 -14.41 -0.44 49.48
C TYR A 112 -14.02 0.91 50.08
N TYR A 113 -13.19 0.89 51.13
CA TYR A 113 -12.83 2.04 51.95
C TYR A 113 -11.32 2.24 52.01
N HIS A 114 -10.90 3.50 52.03
CA HIS A 114 -9.49 3.88 52.08
C HIS A 114 -9.04 4.04 53.53
N PHE A 115 -8.16 3.16 54.01
CA PHE A 115 -7.56 3.28 55.33
C PHE A 115 -6.13 3.84 55.25
N LYS A 116 -5.75 4.81 56.09
CA LYS A 116 -4.40 5.41 56.10
C LYS A 116 -3.86 5.64 57.51
N HIS A 117 -2.58 5.39 57.75
CA HIS A 117 -1.92 5.68 59.03
C HIS A 117 -1.42 7.13 59.08
N ARG A 118 -1.51 7.81 60.25
CA ARG A 118 -1.11 9.23 60.39
C ARG A 118 0.39 9.46 60.59
N GLY A 119 1.13 8.51 61.17
CA GLY A 119 2.50 8.73 61.66
C GLY A 119 3.49 7.65 61.23
N MET A 120 3.61 7.37 59.93
CA MET A 120 4.64 6.48 59.38
C MET A 120 5.23 7.02 58.08
N VAL A 121 6.45 6.59 57.77
CA VAL A 121 7.12 6.83 56.48
C VAL A 121 6.15 6.51 55.34
N GLN A 122 6.03 7.40 54.36
CA GLN A 122 5.00 7.27 53.32
C GLN A 122 5.28 6.15 52.33
N GLU A 123 6.55 5.77 52.19
CA GLU A 123 7.07 4.76 51.28
C GLU A 123 8.03 3.80 52.01
N SER A 124 7.96 2.51 51.72
CA SER A 124 8.75 1.45 52.35
C SER A 124 9.03 0.31 51.36
N LEU A 125 10.23 -0.25 51.36
CA LEU A 125 10.53 -1.48 50.60
C LEU A 125 9.90 -2.74 51.23
N ASN A 126 9.43 -2.65 52.47
CA ASN A 126 8.87 -3.76 53.24
C ASN A 126 7.39 -3.57 53.56
N ARG A 127 6.61 -4.65 53.47
CA ARG A 127 5.18 -4.71 53.83
C ARG A 127 4.99 -4.50 55.34
N HIS A 128 3.98 -3.75 55.74
CA HIS A 128 3.68 -3.47 57.15
C HIS A 128 2.96 -4.67 57.80
N TRP A 129 3.75 -5.67 58.21
CA TRP A 129 3.28 -6.96 58.70
C TRP A 129 2.29 -6.87 59.87
N GLY A 130 2.50 -5.96 60.83
CA GLY A 130 1.61 -5.76 61.98
C GLY A 130 0.15 -5.50 61.57
N TRP A 131 -0.10 -4.44 60.79
CA TRP A 131 -1.45 -4.16 60.27
C TRP A 131 -1.98 -5.26 59.34
N HIS A 132 -1.12 -5.97 58.61
CA HIS A 132 -1.56 -7.13 57.84
C HIS A 132 -2.09 -8.27 58.74
N VAL A 133 -1.45 -8.53 59.88
CA VAL A 133 -1.94 -9.50 60.87
C VAL A 133 -3.20 -8.99 61.59
N HIS A 134 -3.29 -7.70 61.92
CA HIS A 134 -4.47 -7.13 62.60
C HIS A 134 -5.71 -7.12 61.69
N LEU A 135 -5.61 -6.55 60.48
CA LEU A 135 -6.76 -6.45 59.56
C LEU A 135 -7.25 -7.82 59.10
N LYS A 136 -6.36 -8.82 58.97
CA LYS A 136 -6.70 -10.22 58.67
C LYS A 136 -7.47 -10.93 59.80
N ARG A 137 -7.46 -10.39 61.03
CA ARG A 137 -8.19 -10.94 62.18
C ARG A 137 -9.58 -10.33 62.39
N GLU A 138 -9.95 -9.29 61.64
CA GLU A 138 -11.28 -8.69 61.75
C GLU A 138 -12.30 -9.43 60.86
N PRO A 139 -13.30 -10.14 61.42
CA PRO A 139 -14.24 -10.94 60.62
C PRO A 139 -15.16 -10.11 59.72
N LYS A 140 -15.18 -8.78 59.90
CA LYS A 140 -15.95 -7.82 59.10
C LYS A 140 -15.14 -7.19 57.95
N ILE A 141 -13.84 -7.49 57.85
CA ILE A 141 -13.00 -7.12 56.71
C ILE A 141 -12.95 -8.32 55.77
N HIS A 142 -13.73 -8.27 54.68
CA HIS A 142 -13.83 -9.38 53.74
C HIS A 142 -12.61 -9.47 52.81
N TRP A 143 -11.88 -8.37 52.64
CA TRP A 143 -10.64 -8.28 51.87
C TRP A 143 -9.88 -7.00 52.25
N PHE A 144 -8.56 -7.00 52.15
CA PHE A 144 -7.76 -5.78 52.20
C PHE A 144 -6.41 -5.95 51.47
N GLU A 145 -5.87 -4.85 50.93
CA GLU A 145 -4.55 -4.81 50.30
C GLU A 145 -3.79 -3.55 50.72
N GLN A 146 -2.54 -3.71 51.17
CA GLN A 146 -1.64 -2.58 51.38
C GLN A 146 -1.21 -2.02 50.03
N GLN A 147 -1.49 -0.74 49.81
CA GLN A 147 -1.24 -0.09 48.54
C GLN A 147 0.25 -0.01 48.25
N THR A 148 0.64 -0.30 47.01
CA THR A 148 2.00 -0.16 46.50
C THR A 148 2.05 0.89 45.41
N LEU A 149 3.13 1.66 45.33
CA LEU A 149 3.31 2.70 44.32
C LEU A 149 3.37 2.07 42.91
N LYS A 150 2.32 2.28 42.12
CA LYS A 150 2.25 1.78 40.74
C LYS A 150 2.78 2.85 39.78
N ARG A 151 3.96 2.61 39.17
CA ARG A 151 4.51 3.46 38.11
C ARG A 151 3.56 3.43 36.90
N ARG A 152 2.99 4.58 36.53
CA ARG A 152 2.06 4.74 35.40
C ARG A 152 2.55 5.86 34.48
N THR A 153 2.66 5.57 33.19
CA THR A 153 2.88 6.57 32.14
C THR A 153 1.55 6.95 31.49
N LYS A 154 1.44 8.19 30.99
CA LYS A 154 0.25 8.67 30.28
C LYS A 154 0.19 7.99 28.91
N ARG A 155 -0.91 7.28 28.61
CA ARG A 155 -1.17 6.74 27.26
C ARG A 155 -1.60 7.86 26.32
N THR A 156 -0.64 8.62 25.79
CA THR A 156 -0.83 9.32 24.51
C THR A 156 -0.88 8.30 23.38
N ILE A 157 -1.70 8.55 22.36
CA ILE A 157 -1.52 7.89 21.06
C ILE A 157 -0.18 8.38 20.52
N ALA A 158 0.81 7.49 20.47
CA ALA A 158 2.09 7.78 19.86
C ALA A 158 1.92 7.70 18.34
N VAL A 159 1.47 8.81 17.74
CA VAL A 159 1.37 8.96 16.27
C VAL A 159 2.77 8.88 15.64
N VAL A 160 3.80 9.31 16.38
CA VAL A 160 5.22 9.08 16.10
C VAL A 160 5.59 7.64 16.51
N PRO A 161 6.04 6.78 15.58
CA PRO A 161 6.49 5.42 15.89
C PRO A 161 7.75 5.40 16.78
N THR A 162 8.02 4.26 17.40
CA THR A 162 9.11 4.09 18.39
C THR A 162 10.38 3.47 17.80
N ASP A 163 10.45 3.40 16.47
CA ASP A 163 11.42 2.62 15.72
C ASP A 163 12.72 3.41 15.47
N PRO A 164 13.90 2.75 15.55
CA PRO A 164 15.17 3.42 15.81
C PRO A 164 15.59 4.41 14.73
N TRP A 165 15.19 4.24 13.47
CA TRP A 165 15.52 5.14 12.36
C TRP A 165 14.32 5.98 11.88
N PHE A 166 13.17 5.99 12.57
CA PHE A 166 12.07 6.93 12.24
C PHE A 166 12.55 8.39 12.31
N HIS A 167 13.45 8.71 13.24
CA HIS A 167 14.10 10.03 13.33
C HIS A 167 14.99 10.38 12.11
N LYS A 168 15.31 9.42 11.22
CA LYS A 168 15.96 9.68 9.93
C LYS A 168 14.98 9.80 8.77
N GLN A 169 13.73 9.40 8.92
CA GLN A 169 12.69 9.45 7.86
C GLN A 169 12.13 10.87 7.74
N TRP A 170 13.02 11.78 7.34
CA TRP A 170 12.84 13.23 7.23
C TRP A 170 11.64 13.68 6.37
N TYR A 171 11.18 12.80 5.49
CA TYR A 171 10.04 12.98 4.58
C TYR A 171 8.70 12.64 5.24
N MET A 172 8.68 12.14 6.48
CA MET A 172 7.47 11.77 7.24
C MET A 172 7.41 12.31 8.67
N ASN A 173 8.46 12.94 9.18
CA ASN A 173 8.69 13.17 10.62
C ASN A 173 8.62 14.65 11.06
N ASN A 174 8.20 15.58 10.19
CA ASN A 174 8.25 17.05 10.35
C ASN A 174 9.65 17.71 10.43
N ASP A 175 10.76 17.02 10.12
CA ASP A 175 12.10 17.64 9.99
C ASP A 175 12.15 18.66 8.85
N VAL A 176 11.49 18.34 7.73
CA VAL A 176 11.30 19.24 6.57
C VAL A 176 9.88 19.80 6.60
N ARG A 177 9.68 21.00 6.05
CA ARG A 177 8.39 21.68 6.01
C ARG A 177 8.13 22.31 4.64
N PRO A 178 7.09 21.86 3.90
CA PRO A 178 6.26 20.68 4.18
C PRO A 178 7.08 19.38 4.18
N ASP A 179 6.61 18.36 4.91
CA ASP A 179 6.93 16.96 4.61
C ASP A 179 5.77 16.35 3.81
N LEU A 180 5.71 15.02 3.66
CA LEU A 180 4.58 14.36 2.98
C LEU A 180 3.26 14.36 3.80
N ASN A 181 3.24 15.01 4.96
CA ASN A 181 2.09 15.16 5.87
C ASN A 181 1.52 13.82 6.39
N ILE A 182 2.36 12.78 6.43
CA ILE A 182 1.96 11.39 6.73
C ILE A 182 1.55 11.22 8.19
N LEU A 183 2.24 11.88 9.13
CA LEU A 183 1.83 11.93 10.55
C LEU A 183 0.40 12.52 10.71
N THR A 184 -0.05 13.40 9.82
CA THR A 184 -1.44 13.91 9.83
C THR A 184 -2.44 12.85 9.39
N ALA A 185 -2.11 12.00 8.40
CA ALA A 185 -2.95 10.87 8.01
C ALA A 185 -3.04 9.81 9.13
N TRP A 186 -1.91 9.45 9.74
CA TRP A 186 -1.86 8.55 10.89
C TRP A 186 -2.61 9.11 12.11
N SER A 187 -2.55 10.43 12.36
CA SER A 187 -3.30 11.08 13.45
C SER A 187 -4.82 10.94 13.31
N LYS A 188 -5.32 10.74 12.08
CA LYS A 188 -6.72 10.52 11.74
C LYS A 188 -7.14 9.05 11.80
N GLY A 189 -6.19 8.15 12.10
CA GLY A 189 -6.41 6.70 12.25
C GLY A 189 -6.11 5.84 11.02
N TYR A 190 -5.69 6.43 9.89
CA TYR A 190 -5.39 5.69 8.66
C TYR A 190 -3.94 5.25 8.64
N THR A 191 -3.70 3.98 8.32
CA THR A 191 -2.41 3.28 8.44
C THR A 191 -2.18 2.25 7.32
N GLY A 192 -3.07 2.17 6.33
CA GLY A 192 -3.08 1.20 5.24
C GLY A 192 -3.92 -0.05 5.53
N LEU A 193 -4.62 -0.11 6.66
CA LEU A 193 -5.21 -1.34 7.18
C LEU A 193 -6.25 -1.94 6.23
N GLY A 194 -6.00 -3.17 5.78
CA GLY A 194 -6.88 -3.89 4.85
C GLY A 194 -6.66 -3.57 3.37
N VAL A 195 -5.74 -2.68 3.03
CA VAL A 195 -5.26 -2.49 1.66
C VAL A 195 -4.13 -3.48 1.37
N VAL A 196 -4.10 -4.02 0.15
CA VAL A 196 -3.06 -4.95 -0.34
C VAL A 196 -2.29 -4.30 -1.48
N LEU A 197 -0.97 -4.27 -1.40
CA LEU A 197 -0.08 -3.75 -2.44
C LEU A 197 0.88 -4.85 -2.93
N SER A 198 1.34 -4.73 -4.17
CA SER A 198 2.42 -5.55 -4.73
C SER A 198 3.49 -4.68 -5.38
N VAL A 199 4.76 -5.02 -5.14
CA VAL A 199 5.93 -4.38 -5.76
C VAL A 199 6.38 -5.25 -6.95
N LEU A 200 6.32 -4.71 -8.17
CA LEU A 200 6.69 -5.42 -9.40
C LEU A 200 8.15 -5.12 -9.74
N ASP A 201 9.09 -6.00 -9.35
CA ASP A 201 10.51 -5.63 -9.25
C ASP A 201 11.48 -6.85 -9.23
N ASP A 202 12.66 -6.72 -8.62
CA ASP A 202 13.69 -7.78 -8.50
C ASP A 202 13.41 -8.86 -7.43
N GLY A 203 12.37 -8.65 -6.60
CA GLY A 203 11.89 -9.57 -5.57
C GLY A 203 11.61 -8.87 -4.23
N LEU A 204 11.14 -9.63 -3.25
CA LEU A 204 10.85 -9.14 -1.90
C LEU A 204 11.33 -10.17 -0.86
N GLU A 205 12.27 -9.75 -0.02
CA GLU A 205 12.79 -10.53 1.11
C GLU A 205 11.69 -10.74 2.16
N ARG A 206 10.79 -11.70 1.92
CA ARG A 206 9.56 -11.90 2.68
C ARG A 206 9.77 -12.32 4.13
N ASP A 207 10.96 -12.82 4.45
CA ASP A 207 11.40 -13.13 5.81
C ASP A 207 12.12 -11.96 6.50
N HIS A 208 12.30 -10.81 5.83
CA HIS A 208 12.84 -9.60 6.45
C HIS A 208 12.04 -9.27 7.72
N PRO A 209 12.69 -9.08 8.88
CA PRO A 209 11.99 -9.05 10.16
C PRO A 209 11.07 -7.81 10.31
N ASP A 210 11.30 -6.78 9.52
CA ASP A 210 10.46 -5.57 9.41
C ASP A 210 9.34 -5.67 8.35
N LEU A 211 9.35 -6.67 7.47
CA LEU A 211 8.31 -6.90 6.43
C LEU A 211 7.40 -8.10 6.75
N SER A 212 7.95 -9.16 7.35
CA SER A 212 7.31 -10.47 7.51
C SER A 212 5.91 -10.47 8.17
N ALA A 213 5.61 -9.52 9.07
CA ALA A 213 4.27 -9.36 9.66
C ALA A 213 3.23 -8.82 8.64
N ASN A 214 3.68 -7.96 7.72
CA ASN A 214 2.88 -7.33 6.67
C ASN A 214 2.96 -8.09 5.33
N TYR A 215 3.86 -9.06 5.19
CA TYR A 215 3.94 -9.91 4.01
C TYR A 215 2.60 -10.59 3.68
N ASP A 216 2.33 -10.75 2.39
CA ASP A 216 1.18 -11.45 1.84
C ASP A 216 1.57 -12.31 0.62
N PRO A 217 1.50 -13.66 0.73
CA PRO A 217 1.81 -14.55 -0.38
C PRO A 217 0.76 -14.52 -1.50
N LEU A 218 -0.48 -14.07 -1.25
CA LEU A 218 -1.48 -13.89 -2.31
C LEU A 218 -1.21 -12.61 -3.13
N ALA A 219 -0.38 -11.70 -2.62
CA ALA A 219 0.12 -10.53 -3.33
C ALA A 219 1.49 -10.75 -4.00
N SER A 220 2.00 -11.99 -4.00
CA SER A 220 3.37 -12.32 -4.40
C SER A 220 3.48 -13.47 -5.41
N TYR A 221 4.51 -13.43 -6.26
CA TYR A 221 4.89 -14.50 -7.20
C TYR A 221 6.32 -14.29 -7.73
N ASP A 222 6.91 -15.31 -8.35
CA ASP A 222 8.16 -15.20 -9.10
C ASP A 222 7.95 -15.66 -10.55
N PHE A 223 7.96 -14.72 -11.50
CA PHE A 223 7.87 -15.01 -12.94
C PHE A 223 9.24 -15.26 -13.60
N ASN A 224 10.35 -15.02 -12.90
CA ASN A 224 11.68 -15.41 -13.38
C ASN A 224 11.97 -16.90 -13.11
N SER A 225 11.48 -17.45 -12.00
CA SER A 225 11.56 -18.88 -11.63
C SER A 225 10.29 -19.68 -11.95
N ASN A 226 9.15 -18.99 -12.11
CA ASN A 226 7.80 -19.55 -12.23
C ASN A 226 7.35 -20.38 -11.01
N ASP A 227 7.41 -19.77 -9.83
CA ASP A 227 6.94 -20.33 -8.56
C ASP A 227 6.40 -19.22 -7.62
N PRO A 228 5.75 -19.53 -6.48
CA PRO A 228 5.08 -18.53 -5.65
C PRO A 228 5.98 -17.78 -4.65
N ASP A 229 7.30 -18.03 -4.61
CA ASP A 229 8.21 -17.43 -3.64
C ASP A 229 9.04 -16.26 -4.23
N PRO A 230 8.74 -15.00 -3.90
CA PRO A 230 9.41 -13.83 -4.49
C PRO A 230 10.79 -13.54 -3.89
N GLN A 231 11.39 -14.46 -3.13
CA GLN A 231 12.63 -14.23 -2.39
C GLN A 231 13.77 -13.81 -3.35
N PRO A 232 14.47 -12.68 -3.11
CA PRO A 232 15.49 -12.20 -4.04
C PRO A 232 16.71 -13.12 -4.08
N ARG A 233 17.24 -13.36 -5.28
CA ARG A 233 18.49 -14.11 -5.48
C ARG A 233 19.69 -13.32 -4.94
N TYR A 234 20.17 -13.68 -3.75
CA TYR A 234 21.38 -13.10 -3.16
C TYR A 234 22.62 -13.29 -4.03
N ASN A 235 23.41 -12.23 -4.20
CA ASN A 235 24.73 -12.28 -4.84
C ASN A 235 25.71 -11.31 -4.16
N VAL A 236 26.99 -11.30 -4.55
CA VAL A 236 28.06 -10.53 -3.88
C VAL A 236 27.86 -9.01 -3.99
N TRP A 237 27.13 -8.54 -5.00
CA TRP A 237 26.90 -7.12 -5.28
C TRP A 237 25.58 -6.60 -4.69
N ASP A 238 24.78 -7.50 -4.11
CA ASP A 238 23.41 -7.27 -3.64
C ASP A 238 22.55 -6.57 -4.69
N GLU A 239 22.62 -6.98 -5.95
CA GLU A 239 21.86 -6.37 -7.07
C GLU A 239 20.35 -6.41 -6.80
N ASN A 240 19.84 -7.60 -6.45
CA ASN A 240 18.41 -7.87 -6.21
C ASN A 240 17.95 -7.37 -4.83
N ARG A 241 18.04 -6.06 -4.60
CA ARG A 241 17.69 -5.39 -3.32
C ARG A 241 16.60 -4.33 -3.46
N HIS A 242 16.19 -4.02 -4.69
CA HIS A 242 15.42 -2.85 -5.05
C HIS A 242 13.95 -3.01 -4.63
N GLY A 243 13.30 -4.12 -4.97
CA GLY A 243 11.93 -4.41 -4.55
C GLY A 243 11.80 -4.55 -3.03
N THR A 244 12.82 -5.08 -2.37
CA THR A 244 12.91 -5.16 -0.90
C THR A 244 13.04 -3.79 -0.22
N ARG A 245 13.66 -2.81 -0.88
CA ARG A 245 13.71 -1.41 -0.40
C ARG A 245 12.37 -0.71 -0.60
N CYS A 246 11.78 -0.84 -1.78
CA CYS A 246 10.47 -0.28 -2.11
C CYS A 246 9.36 -0.82 -1.18
N ALA A 247 9.38 -2.12 -0.86
CA ALA A 247 8.42 -2.76 0.03
C ALA A 247 8.44 -2.17 1.46
N GLY A 248 9.62 -1.81 1.98
CA GLY A 248 9.75 -1.17 3.30
C GLY A 248 9.19 0.24 3.34
N GLU A 249 9.35 1.02 2.27
CA GLU A 249 8.77 2.36 2.16
C GLU A 249 7.24 2.31 2.21
N VAL A 250 6.64 1.30 1.58
CA VAL A 250 5.20 1.07 1.64
C VAL A 250 4.79 0.59 3.03
N ALA A 251 5.35 -0.51 3.52
CA ALA A 251 4.76 -1.30 4.61
C ALA A 251 5.77 -1.96 5.59
N ALA A 252 6.94 -1.37 5.83
CA ALA A 252 7.73 -1.72 7.01
C ALA A 252 6.90 -1.53 8.30
N ALA A 253 7.00 -2.46 9.24
CA ALA A 253 6.09 -2.57 10.37
C ALA A 253 6.42 -1.58 11.51
N ALA A 254 5.39 -0.94 12.06
CA ALA A 254 5.58 0.07 13.12
C ALA A 254 5.72 -0.54 14.53
N ASN A 255 6.54 0.10 15.36
CA ASN A 255 6.77 -0.15 16.77
C ASN A 255 7.36 -1.54 17.11
N ASN A 256 8.10 -2.14 16.17
CA ASN A 256 8.85 -3.39 16.37
C ASN A 256 10.30 -3.15 16.86
N ARG A 257 10.79 -1.89 16.84
CA ARG A 257 12.16 -1.45 17.16
C ARG A 257 13.24 -1.87 16.15
N LEU A 258 12.85 -2.16 14.92
CA LEU A 258 13.73 -2.43 13.77
C LEU A 258 13.66 -1.25 12.79
N CYS A 259 14.68 -1.11 11.95
CA CYS A 259 14.81 -0.08 10.90
C CYS A 259 14.01 1.22 11.14
N GLY A 260 12.95 1.46 10.36
CA GLY A 260 12.12 2.66 10.41
C GLY A 260 10.64 2.28 10.44
N VAL A 261 9.86 2.79 9.48
CA VAL A 261 8.45 2.44 9.30
C VAL A 261 8.03 2.66 7.83
N GLY A 262 7.01 1.95 7.36
CA GLY A 262 6.37 2.20 6.08
C GLY A 262 5.30 3.30 6.18
N VAL A 263 5.03 3.99 5.07
CA VAL A 263 3.95 4.99 4.97
C VAL A 263 2.59 4.39 5.37
N ALA A 264 2.37 3.13 4.99
CA ALA A 264 1.16 2.34 5.20
C ALA A 264 1.50 1.06 6.01
N TYR A 265 2.06 1.25 7.21
CA TYR A 265 2.60 0.17 8.06
C TYR A 265 1.62 -0.91 8.57
N ASN A 266 0.32 -0.80 8.28
CA ASN A 266 -0.68 -1.85 8.52
C ASN A 266 -1.28 -2.42 7.20
N ALA A 267 -0.80 -1.98 6.04
CA ALA A 267 -1.14 -2.58 4.76
C ALA A 267 -0.48 -3.95 4.60
N LYS A 268 -1.06 -4.76 3.72
CA LYS A 268 -0.43 -6.00 3.25
C LYS A 268 0.43 -5.75 2.04
N ILE A 269 1.62 -6.35 2.01
CA ILE A 269 2.64 -6.13 0.98
C ILE A 269 3.11 -7.46 0.40
N GLY A 270 3.07 -7.56 -0.92
CA GLY A 270 3.69 -8.65 -1.67
C GLY A 270 4.73 -8.12 -2.66
N GLY A 271 5.44 -9.05 -3.28
CA GLY A 271 6.42 -8.76 -4.32
C GLY A 271 6.22 -9.70 -5.49
N VAL A 272 6.31 -9.18 -6.70
CA VAL A 272 6.44 -9.99 -7.91
C VAL A 272 7.90 -9.89 -8.36
N ARG A 273 8.64 -11.00 -8.25
CA ARG A 273 9.99 -11.11 -8.82
C ARG A 273 9.85 -11.31 -10.33
N MET A 274 10.21 -10.26 -11.07
CA MET A 274 10.15 -10.23 -12.54
C MET A 274 11.36 -9.55 -13.20
N LEU A 275 12.13 -8.74 -12.48
CA LEU A 275 13.32 -8.06 -13.03
C LEU A 275 14.62 -8.88 -13.03
N ASP A 276 14.71 -9.99 -12.28
CA ASP A 276 15.94 -10.79 -12.18
C ASP A 276 15.97 -11.92 -13.22
N GLY A 277 15.75 -11.56 -14.48
CA GLY A 277 15.69 -12.46 -15.62
C GLY A 277 15.32 -11.75 -16.93
N PRO A 278 15.11 -12.49 -18.04
CA PRO A 278 14.72 -11.91 -19.31
C PRO A 278 13.32 -11.31 -19.27
N ILE A 279 13.21 -9.99 -19.46
CA ILE A 279 11.92 -9.28 -19.53
C ILE A 279 11.27 -9.50 -20.89
N THR A 280 9.96 -9.75 -20.89
CA THR A 280 9.16 -9.92 -22.11
C THR A 280 7.73 -9.43 -21.87
N ASP A 281 7.02 -9.08 -22.95
CA ASP A 281 5.58 -8.72 -22.96
C ASP A 281 4.71 -9.75 -22.21
N ILE A 282 5.11 -11.04 -22.18
CA ILE A 282 4.44 -12.09 -21.40
C ILE A 282 4.66 -11.89 -19.91
N VAL A 283 5.92 -11.73 -19.47
CA VAL A 283 6.29 -11.55 -18.05
C VAL A 283 5.71 -10.25 -17.48
N GLU A 284 5.76 -9.17 -18.26
CA GLU A 284 5.13 -7.88 -17.93
C GLU A 284 3.61 -8.02 -17.79
N ALA A 285 2.94 -8.62 -18.77
CA ALA A 285 1.50 -8.82 -18.72
C ALA A 285 1.05 -9.71 -17.57
N GLN A 286 1.79 -10.78 -17.28
CA GLN A 286 1.55 -11.65 -16.13
C GLN A 286 1.72 -10.89 -14.81
N SER A 287 2.77 -10.09 -14.68
CA SER A 287 3.03 -9.24 -13.50
C SER A 287 1.93 -8.19 -13.28
N LEU A 288 1.54 -7.47 -14.34
CA LEU A 288 0.50 -6.44 -14.34
C LEU A 288 -0.92 -6.99 -14.12
N SER A 289 -1.16 -8.26 -14.46
CA SER A 289 -2.45 -8.94 -14.29
C SER A 289 -2.45 -10.01 -13.20
N PHE A 290 -1.44 -10.03 -12.34
CA PHE A 290 -1.36 -10.95 -11.21
C PHE A 290 -2.40 -10.58 -10.13
N HIS A 291 -3.28 -11.52 -9.77
CA HIS A 291 -4.31 -11.42 -8.71
C HIS A 291 -5.04 -10.05 -8.55
N PRO A 292 -5.61 -9.44 -9.62
CA PRO A 292 -6.18 -8.09 -9.59
C PRO A 292 -7.51 -7.95 -8.84
N GLN A 293 -8.02 -9.02 -8.23
CA GLN A 293 -9.15 -8.96 -7.28
C GLN A 293 -8.70 -8.93 -5.81
N HIS A 294 -7.41 -9.17 -5.56
CA HIS A 294 -6.79 -9.21 -4.22
C HIS A 294 -5.81 -8.05 -4.05
N ILE A 295 -4.86 -7.89 -4.98
CA ILE A 295 -3.97 -6.72 -5.02
C ILE A 295 -4.79 -5.49 -5.40
N HIS A 296 -4.65 -4.43 -4.62
CA HIS A 296 -5.32 -3.15 -4.86
C HIS A 296 -4.45 -2.18 -5.64
N ILE A 297 -3.15 -2.13 -5.31
CA ILE A 297 -2.17 -1.19 -5.85
C ILE A 297 -0.92 -1.96 -6.28
N TYR A 298 -0.40 -1.62 -7.45
CA TYR A 298 0.84 -2.14 -8.01
C TYR A 298 1.85 -0.99 -8.04
N SER A 299 3.01 -1.16 -7.42
CA SER A 299 4.12 -0.20 -7.49
C SER A 299 5.19 -0.75 -8.42
N ALA A 300 5.59 0.04 -9.41
CA ALA A 300 6.62 -0.32 -10.38
C ALA A 300 7.55 0.87 -10.66
N SER A 301 8.80 0.56 -11.00
CA SER A 301 9.87 1.54 -11.19
C SER A 301 10.81 1.16 -12.33
N TRP A 302 10.27 0.46 -13.33
CA TRP A 302 10.95 -0.02 -14.54
C TRP A 302 10.25 0.49 -15.80
N GLY A 303 10.96 0.43 -16.93
CA GLY A 303 10.52 0.93 -18.23
C GLY A 303 11.60 0.64 -19.29
N PRO A 304 11.66 1.43 -20.38
CA PRO A 304 12.77 1.40 -21.34
C PRO A 304 14.10 1.85 -20.71
N GLU A 305 15.18 1.86 -21.49
CA GLU A 305 16.47 2.40 -21.02
C GLU A 305 16.41 3.94 -20.95
N ASP A 306 16.69 4.49 -19.76
CA ASP A 306 16.74 5.93 -19.39
C ASP A 306 17.91 6.70 -20.10
N ASP A 307 18.14 6.45 -21.38
CA ASP A 307 19.41 6.70 -22.08
C ASP A 307 19.47 8.01 -22.87
N GLY A 308 18.38 8.78 -22.92
CA GLY A 308 18.24 10.01 -23.70
C GLY A 308 17.90 9.78 -25.18
N LYS A 309 17.56 8.56 -25.60
CA LYS A 309 17.43 8.16 -27.03
C LYS A 309 16.25 7.22 -27.28
N THR A 310 15.95 6.33 -26.34
CA THR A 310 14.95 5.27 -26.48
C THR A 310 13.54 5.85 -26.63
N VAL A 311 12.66 5.16 -27.35
CA VAL A 311 11.21 5.46 -27.41
C VAL A 311 10.52 4.11 -27.51
N ASP A 312 10.02 3.62 -26.39
CA ASP A 312 9.43 2.28 -26.30
C ASP A 312 8.42 2.20 -25.14
N GLY A 313 7.64 1.13 -25.06
CA GLY A 313 6.56 1.03 -24.08
C GLY A 313 5.92 -0.36 -24.00
N PRO A 314 4.76 -0.50 -23.33
CA PRO A 314 4.10 -1.78 -23.14
C PRO A 314 3.79 -2.45 -24.48
N GLY A 315 4.16 -3.73 -24.57
CA GLY A 315 3.75 -4.61 -25.64
C GLY A 315 2.24 -4.86 -25.67
N ILE A 316 1.80 -5.72 -26.58
CA ILE A 316 0.37 -5.95 -26.82
C ILE A 316 -0.29 -6.61 -25.60
N LEU A 317 0.43 -7.53 -24.93
CA LEU A 317 -0.07 -8.22 -23.76
C LEU A 317 -0.01 -7.31 -22.52
N ALA A 318 1.06 -6.54 -22.33
CA ALA A 318 1.21 -5.60 -21.22
C ALA A 318 0.16 -4.46 -21.28
N LEU A 319 -0.11 -3.92 -22.48
CA LEU A 319 -1.16 -2.92 -22.70
C LEU A 319 -2.57 -3.48 -22.42
N GLU A 320 -2.83 -4.72 -22.83
CA GLU A 320 -4.08 -5.43 -22.53
C GLU A 320 -4.19 -5.79 -21.03
N ALA A 321 -3.09 -6.07 -20.35
CA ALA A 321 -3.04 -6.29 -18.90
C ALA A 321 -3.37 -4.99 -18.13
N PHE A 322 -2.79 -3.85 -18.52
CA PHE A 322 -3.19 -2.55 -17.96
C PHE A 322 -4.68 -2.28 -18.17
N TYR A 323 -5.20 -2.48 -19.39
CA TYR A 323 -6.61 -2.26 -19.71
C TYR A 323 -7.54 -3.18 -18.90
N LYS A 324 -7.22 -4.48 -18.79
CA LYS A 324 -7.96 -5.42 -17.95
C LYS A 324 -7.87 -5.08 -16.47
N GLY A 325 -6.71 -4.59 -16.00
CA GLY A 325 -6.50 -4.13 -14.63
C GLY A 325 -7.41 -2.95 -14.27
N ILE A 326 -7.39 -1.87 -15.06
CA ILE A 326 -8.23 -0.69 -14.81
C ILE A 326 -9.73 -0.91 -15.08
N ALA A 327 -10.10 -1.89 -15.91
CA ALA A 327 -11.50 -2.18 -16.23
C ALA A 327 -12.15 -3.21 -15.29
N ASN A 328 -11.40 -4.22 -14.82
CA ASN A 328 -11.95 -5.34 -14.06
C ASN A 328 -11.35 -5.50 -12.66
N GLY A 329 -10.13 -4.98 -12.41
CA GLY A 329 -9.46 -5.09 -11.12
C GLY A 329 -10.24 -4.43 -9.98
N ARG A 330 -9.99 -4.85 -8.74
CA ARG A 330 -10.72 -4.42 -7.53
C ARG A 330 -12.25 -4.44 -7.71
N GLY A 331 -12.79 -5.47 -8.34
CA GLY A 331 -14.22 -5.56 -8.62
C GLY A 331 -14.76 -4.52 -9.61
N GLY A 332 -13.98 -4.15 -10.63
CA GLY A 332 -14.36 -3.12 -11.61
C GLY A 332 -14.15 -1.68 -11.14
N LEU A 333 -13.58 -1.45 -9.94
CA LEU A 333 -13.08 -0.14 -9.53
C LEU A 333 -11.75 0.22 -10.24
N GLY A 334 -11.04 -0.80 -10.73
CA GLY A 334 -9.76 -0.72 -11.41
C GLY A 334 -8.57 -0.83 -10.46
N SER A 335 -7.59 -1.63 -10.88
CA SER A 335 -6.24 -1.68 -10.29
C SER A 335 -5.58 -0.30 -10.31
N LEU A 336 -4.85 0.03 -9.26
CA LEU A 336 -4.07 1.27 -9.15
C LEU A 336 -2.61 0.99 -9.51
N PHE A 337 -2.16 1.37 -10.70
CA PHE A 337 -0.76 1.25 -11.10
C PHE A 337 -0.02 2.56 -10.77
N VAL A 338 1.00 2.51 -9.92
CA VAL A 338 1.84 3.65 -9.53
C VAL A 338 3.22 3.46 -10.12
N TRP A 339 3.74 4.48 -10.81
CA TRP A 339 4.93 4.37 -11.65
C TRP A 339 5.95 5.47 -11.35
N ALA A 340 7.23 5.12 -11.35
CA ALA A 340 8.30 6.12 -11.37
C ALA A 340 8.34 6.87 -12.72
N SER A 341 8.85 8.11 -12.73
CA SER A 341 8.96 8.92 -13.95
C SER A 341 10.33 8.84 -14.65
N GLY A 342 11.06 7.73 -14.51
CA GLY A 342 12.41 7.54 -15.09
C GLY A 342 13.54 8.28 -14.36
N ASN A 343 14.79 7.91 -14.65
CA ASN A 343 16.02 8.46 -14.05
C ASN A 343 16.98 9.10 -15.09
N GLY A 344 16.53 9.27 -16.34
CA GLY A 344 17.30 9.75 -17.49
C GLY A 344 17.60 11.25 -17.51
N GLY A 345 17.32 12.01 -16.44
CA GLY A 345 17.50 13.46 -16.39
C GLY A 345 18.92 13.94 -16.74
N ILE A 346 19.97 13.19 -16.36
CA ILE A 346 21.36 13.48 -16.74
C ILE A 346 21.65 13.21 -18.23
N HIS A 347 20.88 12.32 -18.84
CA HIS A 347 20.88 12.06 -20.28
C HIS A 347 19.91 12.98 -21.03
N SER A 348 19.30 13.96 -20.35
CA SER A 348 18.29 14.86 -20.92
C SER A 348 17.12 14.10 -21.55
N ASP A 349 16.72 13.00 -20.93
CA ASP A 349 15.57 12.22 -21.38
C ASP A 349 14.23 12.88 -21.00
N ASN A 350 13.15 12.35 -21.56
CA ASN A 350 11.81 12.87 -21.44
C ASN A 350 10.83 11.71 -21.32
N CYS A 351 10.29 11.53 -20.11
CA CYS A 351 9.42 10.42 -19.75
C CYS A 351 8.10 10.26 -20.57
N ASN A 352 7.78 11.18 -21.50
CA ASN A 352 6.75 10.93 -22.52
C ASN A 352 7.24 10.04 -23.69
N CYS A 353 8.52 9.64 -23.69
CA CYS A 353 9.12 8.61 -24.55
C CYS A 353 9.10 7.21 -23.91
N ASP A 354 8.82 7.11 -22.60
CA ASP A 354 8.48 5.86 -21.91
C ASP A 354 6.96 5.64 -21.97
N GLY A 355 6.51 4.60 -22.69
CA GLY A 355 5.10 4.27 -22.83
C GLY A 355 4.41 3.76 -21.56
N TYR A 356 5.15 3.35 -20.52
CA TYR A 356 4.59 2.91 -19.23
C TYR A 356 4.19 4.11 -18.38
N THR A 357 5.11 5.05 -18.12
CA THR A 357 4.82 6.26 -17.33
C THR A 357 3.97 7.29 -18.11
N ASN A 358 4.04 7.29 -19.46
CA ASN A 358 3.17 8.06 -20.36
C ASN A 358 1.74 7.48 -20.50
N SER A 359 1.47 6.30 -19.94
CA SER A 359 0.14 5.68 -20.00
C SER A 359 -0.90 6.48 -19.19
N ILE A 360 -2.16 6.49 -19.63
CA ILE A 360 -3.25 7.07 -18.83
C ILE A 360 -3.63 6.17 -17.64
N TYR A 361 -3.28 4.89 -17.71
CA TYR A 361 -3.63 3.85 -16.73
C TYR A 361 -2.68 3.82 -15.53
N THR A 362 -1.50 4.42 -15.66
CA THR A 362 -0.51 4.58 -14.60
C THR A 362 -0.67 5.94 -13.91
N LEU A 363 -0.20 6.01 -12.67
CA LEU A 363 -0.07 7.24 -11.90
C LEU A 363 1.42 7.53 -11.78
N SER A 364 1.93 8.36 -12.70
CA SER A 364 3.34 8.72 -12.80
C SER A 364 3.77 9.70 -11.70
N VAL A 365 4.91 9.39 -11.05
CA VAL A 365 5.44 10.07 -9.87
C VAL A 365 6.90 10.50 -10.10
N GLY A 366 7.13 11.81 -10.08
CA GLY A 366 8.48 12.41 -10.08
C GLY A 366 9.08 12.58 -8.68
N SER A 367 10.33 13.03 -8.61
CA SER A 367 11.07 13.23 -7.36
C SER A 367 11.40 14.69 -7.04
N ALA A 368 11.38 15.04 -5.76
CA ALA A 368 11.99 16.26 -5.22
C ALA A 368 13.13 15.91 -4.24
N THR A 369 14.17 16.75 -4.16
CA THR A 369 15.21 16.64 -3.12
C THR A 369 14.73 17.18 -1.77
N GLU A 370 15.49 16.95 -0.70
CA GLU A 370 15.24 17.50 0.65
C GLU A 370 15.03 19.03 0.67
N SER A 371 15.71 19.78 -0.22
CA SER A 371 15.54 21.23 -0.35
C SER A 371 14.47 21.66 -1.38
N GLY A 372 13.62 20.73 -1.83
CA GLY A 372 12.53 21.00 -2.77
C GLY A 372 12.98 21.32 -4.19
N ARG A 373 14.18 20.90 -4.61
CA ARG A 373 14.70 21.11 -5.97
C ARG A 373 14.48 19.89 -6.85
N VAL A 374 14.54 20.08 -8.16
CA VAL A 374 14.59 18.99 -9.14
C VAL A 374 15.89 18.18 -8.94
N PRO A 375 15.84 16.85 -8.72
CA PRO A 375 17.02 16.01 -8.66
C PRO A 375 17.69 15.83 -10.02
N TRP A 376 19.00 15.61 -10.04
CA TRP A 376 19.81 15.48 -11.27
C TRP A 376 19.43 14.30 -12.19
N TYR A 377 18.69 13.31 -11.67
CA TYR A 377 18.19 12.16 -12.41
C TYR A 377 16.73 12.33 -12.86
N SER A 378 15.97 13.27 -12.30
CA SER A 378 14.53 13.36 -12.58
C SER A 378 14.27 13.85 -13.99
N GLU A 379 13.55 13.06 -14.78
CA GLU A 379 13.06 13.50 -16.09
C GLU A 379 11.91 14.50 -15.96
N ALA A 380 11.59 15.13 -17.08
CA ALA A 380 10.52 16.11 -17.18
C ALA A 380 9.59 15.78 -18.35
N CYS A 381 8.32 15.54 -18.09
CA CYS A 381 7.34 15.22 -19.12
C CYS A 381 5.92 15.61 -18.68
N ALA A 382 4.99 15.67 -19.63
CA ALA A 382 3.63 16.11 -19.35
C ALA A 382 2.72 15.04 -18.73
N SER A 383 3.16 13.78 -18.67
CA SER A 383 2.42 12.66 -18.08
C SER A 383 2.54 12.59 -16.55
N THR A 384 3.64 13.10 -15.96
CA THR A 384 3.85 13.17 -14.51
C THR A 384 2.65 13.82 -13.81
N LEU A 385 2.03 13.12 -12.85
CA LEU A 385 0.84 13.61 -12.15
C LEU A 385 1.20 14.33 -10.84
N THR A 386 2.23 13.85 -10.15
CA THR A 386 2.62 14.33 -8.81
C THR A 386 4.09 14.05 -8.52
N THR A 387 4.56 14.54 -7.38
CA THR A 387 5.90 14.27 -6.85
C THR A 387 5.86 13.84 -5.39
N THR A 388 6.85 13.05 -4.98
CA THR A 388 7.20 12.82 -3.57
C THR A 388 8.69 13.11 -3.36
N TYR A 389 9.20 12.91 -2.14
CA TYR A 389 10.62 13.08 -1.86
C TYR A 389 11.45 11.88 -2.31
N SER A 390 12.71 12.16 -2.66
CA SER A 390 13.77 11.16 -2.84
C SER A 390 15.14 11.83 -2.58
N SER A 391 16.21 11.10 -2.89
CA SER A 391 17.60 11.55 -2.83
C SER A 391 17.89 12.81 -3.66
N GLY A 392 18.85 13.63 -3.20
CA GLY A 392 19.37 14.77 -3.93
C GLY A 392 20.88 14.70 -4.19
N LEU A 393 21.57 15.82 -3.98
CA LEU A 393 23.03 15.89 -3.94
C LEU A 393 23.59 15.13 -2.74
N LYS A 394 24.89 14.82 -2.75
CA LYS A 394 25.58 14.10 -1.64
C LYS A 394 25.54 14.78 -0.27
N SER A 395 25.03 16.02 -0.20
CA SER A 395 24.84 16.80 1.02
C SER A 395 23.39 16.80 1.54
N GLU A 396 22.45 16.28 0.76
CA GLU A 396 21.03 16.13 1.12
C GLU A 396 20.78 14.70 1.59
N LYS A 397 19.78 14.52 2.46
CA LYS A 397 19.37 13.19 2.91
C LYS A 397 18.83 12.34 1.75
N GLN A 398 18.83 11.04 1.97
CA GLN A 398 18.32 10.03 1.04
C GLN A 398 17.15 9.26 1.70
N ILE A 399 16.57 8.30 0.99
CA ILE A 399 15.46 7.50 1.50
C ILE A 399 15.97 6.44 2.48
N VAL A 400 15.16 6.20 3.52
CA VAL A 400 15.49 5.34 4.66
C VAL A 400 14.45 4.22 4.77
N THR A 401 14.88 2.98 4.57
CA THR A 401 13.98 1.81 4.41
C THR A 401 14.70 0.49 4.75
N THR A 402 14.02 -0.64 4.59
CA THR A 402 14.56 -2.01 4.67
C THR A 402 15.57 -2.27 3.54
N ASP A 403 16.46 -3.23 3.72
CA ASP A 403 17.49 -3.58 2.75
C ASP A 403 17.83 -5.07 2.81
N LEU A 404 18.23 -5.64 1.67
CA LEU A 404 18.50 -7.06 1.50
C LEU A 404 19.45 -7.60 2.57
N ARG A 405 19.26 -8.86 3.00
CA ARG A 405 19.96 -9.55 4.10
C ARG A 405 19.54 -9.08 5.49
N HIS A 406 18.26 -8.76 5.68
CA HIS A 406 17.66 -8.36 6.97
C HIS A 406 18.32 -7.08 7.55
N ARG A 407 18.63 -6.12 6.67
CA ARG A 407 19.35 -4.87 6.99
C ARG A 407 18.44 -3.64 6.86
N CYS A 408 18.96 -2.50 7.30
CA CYS A 408 18.34 -1.20 7.10
C CYS A 408 19.26 -0.34 6.24
N THR A 409 18.72 0.45 5.32
CA THR A 409 19.48 1.40 4.49
C THR A 409 19.01 2.83 4.71
N ASP A 410 19.95 3.77 4.73
CA ASP A 410 19.70 5.21 4.64
C ASP A 410 20.18 5.79 3.29
N ARG A 411 20.21 4.92 2.27
CA ARG A 411 20.77 5.17 0.93
C ARG A 411 19.94 4.53 -0.17
N HIS A 412 18.62 4.77 -0.18
CA HIS A 412 17.79 4.54 -1.36
C HIS A 412 17.52 5.87 -2.10
N THR A 413 17.37 5.79 -3.42
CA THR A 413 17.68 6.88 -4.37
C THR A 413 16.93 6.66 -5.69
N GLY A 414 16.75 7.73 -6.49
CA GLY A 414 16.07 7.69 -7.79
C GLY A 414 14.57 8.01 -7.71
N THR A 415 13.91 8.15 -8.86
CA THR A 415 12.42 8.23 -8.93
C THR A 415 11.77 6.93 -8.49
N SER A 416 12.51 5.84 -8.57
CA SER A 416 12.15 4.51 -8.08
C SER A 416 11.85 4.44 -6.58
N ALA A 417 12.37 5.38 -5.78
CA ALA A 417 12.06 5.55 -4.35
C ALA A 417 10.95 6.60 -4.08
N SER A 418 10.35 7.18 -5.12
CA SER A 418 9.20 8.09 -4.98
C SER A 418 7.86 7.41 -5.30
N ALA A 419 7.84 6.50 -6.29
CA ALA A 419 6.65 5.68 -6.57
C ALA A 419 6.17 4.85 -5.34
N PRO A 420 7.05 4.20 -4.54
CA PRO A 420 6.63 3.44 -3.35
C PRO A 420 6.02 4.33 -2.25
N LEU A 421 6.59 5.51 -2.01
CA LEU A 421 6.04 6.49 -1.06
C LEU A 421 4.63 6.92 -1.50
N ALA A 422 4.45 7.28 -2.77
CA ALA A 422 3.16 7.62 -3.32
C ALA A 422 2.16 6.44 -3.24
N ALA A 423 2.58 5.21 -3.53
CA ALA A 423 1.75 4.02 -3.40
C ALA A 423 1.27 3.79 -1.95
N GLY A 424 2.15 3.99 -0.96
CA GLY A 424 1.80 3.98 0.45
C GLY A 424 0.80 5.09 0.82
N MET A 425 0.99 6.32 0.34
CA MET A 425 0.05 7.44 0.58
C MET A 425 -1.33 7.16 -0.05
N ILE A 426 -1.35 6.55 -1.23
CA ILE A 426 -2.55 6.08 -1.95
C ILE A 426 -3.25 4.97 -1.14
N ALA A 427 -2.52 4.09 -0.46
CA ALA A 427 -3.10 3.09 0.44
C ALA A 427 -3.79 3.73 1.66
N LEU A 428 -3.23 4.80 2.26
CA LEU A 428 -3.91 5.55 3.34
C LEU A 428 -5.24 6.16 2.85
N ALA A 429 -5.25 6.70 1.64
CA ALA A 429 -6.46 7.24 1.02
C ALA A 429 -7.49 6.15 0.65
N LEU A 430 -7.02 4.96 0.28
CA LEU A 430 -7.88 3.83 -0.07
C LEU A 430 -8.48 3.12 1.15
N GLU A 431 -7.78 3.06 2.29
CA GLU A 431 -8.39 2.70 3.58
C GLU A 431 -9.49 3.71 3.94
N ALA A 432 -9.26 5.00 3.68
CA ALA A 432 -10.21 6.06 3.97
C ALA A 432 -11.47 6.04 3.08
N ASN A 433 -11.37 5.49 1.86
CA ASN A 433 -12.50 5.23 0.97
C ASN A 433 -12.20 4.07 -0.01
N PRO A 434 -12.55 2.81 0.33
CA PRO A 434 -12.24 1.65 -0.52
C PRO A 434 -12.91 1.64 -1.90
N ALA A 435 -13.96 2.47 -2.09
CA ALA A 435 -14.76 2.55 -3.30
C ALA A 435 -14.19 3.50 -4.38
N LEU A 436 -13.03 4.12 -4.15
CA LEU A 436 -12.39 4.99 -5.14
C LEU A 436 -11.98 4.20 -6.39
N THR A 437 -12.43 4.64 -7.58
CA THR A 437 -11.93 4.07 -8.84
C THR A 437 -10.48 4.52 -9.12
N TRP A 438 -9.82 3.86 -10.08
CA TRP A 438 -8.49 4.27 -10.54
C TRP A 438 -8.42 5.75 -10.97
N ARG A 439 -9.47 6.25 -11.64
CA ARG A 439 -9.63 7.67 -12.01
C ARG A 439 -9.88 8.57 -10.81
N ASP A 440 -10.71 8.14 -9.85
CA ASP A 440 -10.96 8.93 -8.65
C ASP A 440 -9.66 9.19 -7.87
N MET A 441 -8.77 8.20 -7.79
CA MET A 441 -7.46 8.38 -7.16
C MET A 441 -6.57 9.40 -7.89
N GLN A 442 -6.55 9.37 -9.24
CA GLN A 442 -5.84 10.40 -10.03
C GLN A 442 -6.47 11.80 -9.82
N HIS A 443 -7.80 11.93 -9.85
CA HIS A 443 -8.50 13.19 -9.54
C HIS A 443 -8.19 13.71 -8.14
N LEU A 444 -8.05 12.83 -7.15
CA LEU A 444 -7.68 13.15 -5.77
C LEU A 444 -6.23 13.63 -5.67
N VAL A 445 -5.28 12.94 -6.31
CA VAL A 445 -3.86 13.35 -6.35
C VAL A 445 -3.70 14.76 -6.94
N VAL A 446 -4.33 15.05 -8.09
CA VAL A 446 -4.36 16.40 -8.73
C VAL A 446 -4.88 17.52 -7.80
N ARG A 447 -5.61 17.17 -6.73
CA ARG A 447 -6.19 18.10 -5.75
C ARG A 447 -5.45 18.10 -4.41
N ALA A 448 -4.79 17.00 -4.08
CA ALA A 448 -3.99 16.85 -2.86
C ALA A 448 -2.62 17.50 -2.99
N SER A 449 -1.97 17.37 -4.15
CA SER A 449 -0.60 17.82 -4.37
C SER A 449 -0.42 19.34 -4.23
N LYS A 450 0.72 19.73 -3.67
CA LYS A 450 1.06 21.10 -3.27
C LYS A 450 2.27 21.59 -4.08
N PRO A 451 2.11 22.59 -4.97
CA PRO A 451 3.22 23.25 -5.67
C PRO A 451 4.13 24.10 -4.77
N ALA A 452 3.74 24.34 -3.51
CA ALA A 452 4.48 25.19 -2.59
C ALA A 452 5.83 24.55 -2.20
N HIS A 453 6.86 25.38 -2.03
CA HIS A 453 8.24 24.98 -1.67
C HIS A 453 9.02 24.16 -2.71
N LEU A 454 8.38 23.76 -3.82
CA LEU A 454 9.06 23.11 -4.95
C LEU A 454 9.60 24.11 -5.97
N GLN A 455 10.88 23.98 -6.31
CA GLN A 455 11.67 24.90 -7.11
C GLN A 455 11.87 24.34 -8.54
N ALA A 456 11.04 24.81 -9.47
CA ALA A 456 11.20 24.60 -10.92
C ALA A 456 10.94 25.93 -11.66
N GLU A 457 11.56 26.08 -12.83
CA GLU A 457 11.43 27.29 -13.67
C GLU A 457 10.21 27.27 -14.60
N ASP A 458 9.58 26.10 -14.79
CA ASP A 458 8.51 25.88 -15.76
C ASP A 458 7.08 25.90 -15.16
N TRP A 459 6.94 26.25 -13.87
CA TRP A 459 5.66 26.35 -13.16
C TRP A 459 4.65 27.27 -13.87
N ALA A 460 3.72 26.67 -14.62
CA ALA A 460 2.66 27.36 -15.35
C ALA A 460 1.31 27.24 -14.63
N LEU A 461 0.43 28.23 -14.80
CA LEU A 461 -0.99 28.08 -14.45
C LEU A 461 -1.74 27.44 -15.61
N ASN A 462 -2.56 26.43 -15.32
CA ASN A 462 -3.49 25.83 -16.29
C ASN A 462 -4.82 26.60 -16.36
N GLY A 463 -5.71 26.22 -17.28
CA GLY A 463 -6.94 26.94 -17.59
C GLY A 463 -7.94 27.01 -16.44
N VAL A 464 -7.82 26.12 -15.45
CA VAL A 464 -8.63 26.09 -14.21
C VAL A 464 -7.88 26.64 -13.00
N GLY A 465 -6.73 27.30 -13.20
CA GLY A 465 -5.99 28.05 -12.18
C GLY A 465 -5.09 27.21 -11.27
N ARG A 466 -4.81 25.94 -11.61
CA ARG A 466 -3.80 25.14 -10.88
C ARG A 466 -2.40 25.41 -11.43
N LYS A 467 -1.39 25.40 -10.56
CA LYS A 467 0.00 25.33 -11.02
C LYS A 467 0.35 23.89 -11.40
N VAL A 468 1.07 23.74 -12.51
CA VAL A 468 1.61 22.47 -13.01
C VAL A 468 3.02 22.67 -13.56
N SER A 469 3.87 21.64 -13.45
CA SER A 469 5.26 21.60 -13.93
C SER A 469 5.53 20.23 -14.54
N HIS A 470 6.32 20.16 -15.60
CA HIS A 470 6.70 18.90 -16.25
C HIS A 470 7.68 18.08 -15.37
N HIS A 471 8.37 18.73 -14.42
CA HIS A 471 9.20 18.04 -13.42
C HIS A 471 8.37 17.50 -12.24
N PHE A 472 7.32 18.22 -11.84
CA PHE A 472 6.63 17.96 -10.57
C PHE A 472 5.15 17.57 -10.66
N GLY A 473 4.58 17.52 -11.88
CA GLY A 473 3.14 17.42 -12.07
C GLY A 473 2.40 18.54 -11.32
N TYR A 474 1.41 18.18 -10.51
CA TYR A 474 0.69 19.11 -9.63
C TYR A 474 1.40 19.40 -8.29
N GLY A 475 2.63 18.91 -8.09
CA GLY A 475 3.50 19.22 -6.95
C GLY A 475 3.67 18.08 -5.95
N LEU A 476 4.12 18.42 -4.74
CA LEU A 476 4.40 17.45 -3.68
C LEU A 476 3.11 16.86 -3.13
N LEU A 477 2.97 15.54 -3.12
CA LEU A 477 1.78 14.88 -2.58
C LEU A 477 1.64 15.12 -1.06
N ASP A 478 0.41 15.29 -0.59
CA ASP A 478 0.07 15.53 0.81
C ASP A 478 -0.88 14.42 1.28
N ALA A 479 -0.40 13.51 2.14
CA ALA A 479 -1.20 12.38 2.63
C ALA A 479 -2.36 12.83 3.51
N GLY A 480 -2.19 13.90 4.28
CA GLY A 480 -3.20 14.44 5.17
C GLY A 480 -4.40 15.03 4.42
N GLU A 481 -4.14 15.73 3.31
CA GLU A 481 -5.14 16.24 2.37
C GLU A 481 -5.75 15.10 1.53
N LEU A 482 -4.93 14.19 0.97
CA LEU A 482 -5.41 13.10 0.13
C LEU A 482 -6.46 12.24 0.85
N VAL A 483 -6.23 11.93 2.13
CA VAL A 483 -7.19 11.27 3.02
C VAL A 483 -8.43 12.13 3.27
N ASP A 484 -8.29 13.43 3.51
CA ASP A 484 -9.44 14.31 3.77
C ASP A 484 -10.32 14.57 2.55
N LEU A 485 -9.75 14.50 1.36
CA LEU A 485 -10.48 14.54 0.09
C LEU A 485 -11.14 13.18 -0.18
N ALA A 486 -10.43 12.06 -0.01
CA ALA A 486 -10.94 10.69 -0.19
C ALA A 486 -12.23 10.43 0.61
N LYS A 487 -12.25 10.84 1.89
CA LYS A 487 -13.41 10.73 2.81
C LYS A 487 -14.64 11.52 2.37
N LYS A 488 -14.47 12.51 1.49
CA LYS A 488 -15.53 13.40 0.97
C LYS A 488 -15.79 13.15 -0.53
N TRP A 489 -15.08 12.21 -1.14
CA TRP A 489 -15.13 11.98 -2.58
C TRP A 489 -16.36 11.14 -2.95
N THR A 490 -17.33 11.81 -3.57
CA THR A 490 -18.31 11.11 -4.41
C THR A 490 -17.61 10.68 -5.69
N ALA A 491 -17.84 9.45 -6.15
CA ALA A 491 -17.24 8.92 -7.38
C ALA A 491 -17.51 9.82 -8.61
N THR A 492 -16.58 9.79 -9.56
CA THR A 492 -16.73 10.43 -10.88
C THR A 492 -17.69 9.64 -11.78
N ARG A 493 -18.28 10.32 -12.77
CA ARG A 493 -19.05 9.66 -13.83
C ARG A 493 -18.12 8.79 -14.70
N PRO A 494 -18.66 7.79 -15.44
CA PRO A 494 -17.89 6.96 -16.35
C PRO A 494 -17.06 7.79 -17.35
N GLN A 495 -15.82 7.36 -17.61
CA GLN A 495 -14.93 8.05 -18.52
C GLN A 495 -15.51 8.13 -19.94
N ARG A 496 -15.34 9.28 -20.58
CA ARG A 496 -15.64 9.48 -22.00
C ARG A 496 -14.36 9.71 -22.78
N LYS A 497 -14.33 9.18 -24.01
CA LYS A 497 -13.26 9.36 -24.98
C LYS A 497 -13.80 10.05 -26.23
N CYS A 498 -13.17 11.15 -26.62
CA CYS A 498 -13.40 11.83 -27.89
C CYS A 498 -12.10 11.79 -28.71
N SER A 499 -12.18 11.49 -30.01
CA SER A 499 -11.00 11.39 -30.88
C SER A 499 -11.22 12.20 -32.15
N VAL A 500 -10.30 13.13 -32.43
CA VAL A 500 -10.38 14.08 -33.55
C VAL A 500 -9.15 13.90 -34.43
N LYS A 501 -9.33 13.34 -35.64
CA LYS A 501 -8.26 13.35 -36.65
C LYS A 501 -8.10 14.78 -37.20
N VAL A 502 -6.88 15.30 -37.11
CA VAL A 502 -6.52 16.67 -37.45
C VAL A 502 -5.84 16.72 -38.82
N VAL A 503 -4.81 15.88 -39.02
CA VAL A 503 -4.02 15.79 -40.26
C VAL A 503 -4.46 14.59 -41.07
N TYR A 504 -4.64 14.78 -42.39
CA TYR A 504 -5.18 13.77 -43.33
C TYR A 504 -4.22 13.46 -44.49
N ALA A 505 -3.25 14.32 -44.75
CA ALA A 505 -2.18 14.17 -45.74
C ALA A 505 -0.87 14.70 -45.14
N PRO A 506 0.31 14.30 -45.62
CA PRO A 506 1.59 14.73 -45.06
C PRO A 506 1.77 16.25 -45.05
N LEU A 507 2.26 16.78 -43.93
CA LEU A 507 2.69 18.18 -43.78
C LEU A 507 4.20 18.21 -43.53
N GLU A 508 4.92 19.05 -44.27
CA GLU A 508 6.36 19.22 -44.11
C GLU A 508 6.71 19.87 -42.76
N ILE A 509 7.75 19.34 -42.10
CA ILE A 509 8.32 19.87 -40.87
C ILE A 509 9.63 20.57 -41.25
N GLY A 510 9.51 21.86 -41.59
CA GLY A 510 10.66 22.77 -41.70
C GLY A 510 11.12 23.25 -40.31
N SER A 511 11.67 24.46 -40.21
CA SER A 511 12.10 25.05 -38.93
C SER A 511 10.99 25.09 -37.87
N LYS A 512 9.74 25.30 -38.28
CA LYS A 512 8.55 25.22 -37.41
C LYS A 512 7.29 24.87 -38.21
N LEU A 513 6.55 23.87 -37.72
CA LEU A 513 5.20 23.53 -38.17
C LEU A 513 4.19 23.85 -37.06
N THR A 514 3.04 24.42 -37.43
CA THR A 514 1.96 24.77 -36.50
C THR A 514 0.63 24.28 -37.06
N VAL A 515 -0.10 23.47 -36.29
CA VAL A 515 -1.33 22.81 -36.73
C VAL A 515 -2.45 23.08 -35.73
N SER A 516 -3.41 23.91 -36.12
CA SER A 516 -4.58 24.26 -35.29
C SER A 516 -5.85 23.55 -35.71
N LYS A 517 -6.67 23.13 -34.75
CA LYS A 517 -7.99 22.52 -34.96
C LYS A 517 -9.02 23.08 -33.98
N LYS A 518 -10.11 23.64 -34.51
CA LYS A 518 -11.30 23.96 -33.71
C LYS A 518 -12.06 22.66 -33.41
N VAL A 519 -12.15 22.32 -32.13
CA VAL A 519 -12.85 21.13 -31.60
C VAL A 519 -14.21 21.53 -31.08
N SER A 520 -15.24 21.11 -31.81
CA SER A 520 -16.66 21.14 -31.42
C SER A 520 -17.32 19.76 -31.51
N VAL A 521 -16.61 18.75 -32.01
CA VAL A 521 -17.18 17.49 -32.52
C VAL A 521 -17.56 16.50 -31.40
N CYS A 522 -17.17 16.76 -30.15
CA CYS A 522 -17.59 15.96 -28.99
C CYS A 522 -19.03 16.28 -28.53
N ILE A 523 -19.74 17.22 -29.17
CA ILE A 523 -21.11 17.60 -28.80
C ILE A 523 -22.11 16.54 -29.28
N GLY A 524 -22.42 15.60 -28.38
CA GLY A 524 -23.47 14.60 -28.52
C GLY A 524 -23.68 13.90 -27.18
N ARG A 525 -24.94 13.49 -26.87
CA ARG A 525 -25.36 13.04 -25.53
C ARG A 525 -24.50 11.94 -24.89
N THR A 526 -23.78 11.15 -25.67
CA THR A 526 -22.94 10.02 -25.21
C THR A 526 -21.43 10.29 -25.27
N ARG A 527 -20.98 11.42 -25.84
CA ARG A 527 -19.56 11.73 -26.08
C ARG A 527 -19.10 13.11 -25.58
N GLN A 528 -20.00 13.89 -24.98
CA GLN A 528 -19.66 15.20 -24.44
C GLN A 528 -18.74 15.06 -23.21
N ILE A 529 -17.55 15.67 -23.32
CA ILE A 529 -16.63 15.95 -22.23
C ILE A 529 -16.79 17.44 -21.88
N ARG A 530 -16.82 17.76 -20.58
CA ARG A 530 -16.91 19.13 -20.04
C ARG A 530 -15.70 19.48 -19.18
N SER A 531 -15.17 18.51 -18.44
CA SER A 531 -13.91 18.60 -17.72
C SER A 531 -12.99 17.46 -18.17
N LEU A 532 -11.79 17.82 -18.63
CA LEU A 532 -10.76 16.89 -19.07
C LEU A 532 -10.14 16.10 -17.91
N GLU A 533 -9.64 14.92 -18.25
CA GLU A 533 -8.68 14.13 -17.48
C GLU A 533 -7.35 14.16 -18.24
N HIS A 534 -7.07 13.11 -19.03
CA HIS A 534 -5.90 13.01 -19.89
C HIS A 534 -6.15 13.60 -21.28
N VAL A 535 -5.10 14.15 -21.88
CA VAL A 535 -5.04 14.47 -23.32
C VAL A 535 -3.91 13.67 -23.95
N GLN A 536 -4.18 13.01 -25.08
CA GLN A 536 -3.16 12.31 -25.87
C GLN A 536 -3.07 12.88 -27.29
N VAL A 537 -1.85 13.09 -27.76
CA VAL A 537 -1.49 13.50 -29.11
C VAL A 537 -0.84 12.32 -29.81
N ARG A 538 -1.66 11.57 -30.57
CA ARG A 538 -1.23 10.40 -31.33
C ARG A 538 -0.77 10.82 -32.72
N ILE A 539 0.51 10.68 -33.01
CA ILE A 539 1.12 11.18 -34.25
C ILE A 539 1.99 10.12 -34.95
N SER A 540 2.03 10.24 -36.28
CA SER A 540 3.01 9.55 -37.11
C SER A 540 3.81 10.59 -37.89
N LEU A 541 5.11 10.64 -37.68
CA LEU A 541 6.02 11.52 -38.41
C LEU A 541 7.36 10.84 -38.69
N SER A 542 7.94 11.15 -39.86
CA SER A 542 9.35 10.95 -40.13
C SER A 542 10.12 12.22 -39.79
N TYR A 543 11.36 12.09 -39.33
CA TYR A 543 12.25 13.23 -39.09
C TYR A 543 13.71 12.76 -39.15
N SER A 544 14.61 13.56 -39.73
CA SER A 544 16.02 13.21 -39.94
C SER A 544 16.80 12.95 -38.64
N ARG A 545 16.50 13.72 -37.59
CA ARG A 545 17.14 13.59 -36.27
C ARG A 545 16.14 13.89 -35.15
N ARG A 546 15.50 12.85 -34.62
CA ARG A 546 14.34 12.93 -33.73
C ARG A 546 14.57 13.78 -32.47
N GLY A 547 15.76 13.74 -31.87
CA GLY A 547 16.10 14.51 -30.67
C GLY A 547 16.10 16.03 -30.81
N ASP A 548 16.10 16.56 -32.04
CA ASP A 548 16.04 18.00 -32.30
C ASP A 548 14.62 18.55 -32.40
N LEU A 549 13.60 17.68 -32.35
CA LEU A 549 12.20 18.05 -32.54
C LEU A 549 11.49 18.30 -31.21
N ALA A 550 11.36 19.57 -30.81
CA ALA A 550 10.54 19.95 -29.67
C ALA A 550 9.05 19.96 -30.08
N ILE A 551 8.19 19.25 -29.33
CA ILE A 551 6.74 19.19 -29.60
C ILE A 551 5.98 19.75 -28.40
N SER A 552 5.00 20.62 -28.64
CA SER A 552 4.13 21.16 -27.59
C SER A 552 2.70 21.39 -28.06
N LEU A 553 1.74 21.23 -27.15
CA LEU A 553 0.31 21.42 -27.39
C LEU A 553 -0.20 22.61 -26.58
N THR A 554 -1.12 23.39 -27.15
CA THR A 554 -1.85 24.45 -26.46
C THR A 554 -3.35 24.19 -26.49
N SER A 555 -4.01 24.30 -25.32
CA SER A 555 -5.45 24.10 -25.16
C SER A 555 -6.27 25.36 -25.50
N PRO A 556 -7.58 25.25 -25.68
CA PRO A 556 -8.47 26.39 -25.87
C PRO A 556 -8.46 27.41 -24.72
N MET A 557 -8.06 26.98 -23.52
CA MET A 557 -7.95 27.84 -22.33
C MET A 557 -6.58 28.51 -22.19
N GLY A 558 -5.67 28.31 -23.16
CA GLY A 558 -4.36 28.98 -23.24
C GLY A 558 -3.20 28.23 -22.58
N THR A 559 -3.48 27.14 -21.86
CA THR A 559 -2.45 26.26 -21.26
C THR A 559 -1.56 25.69 -22.34
N LYS A 560 -0.24 25.77 -22.15
CA LYS A 560 0.76 25.12 -23.02
C LYS A 560 1.46 23.99 -22.24
N SER A 561 1.56 22.82 -22.87
CA SER A 561 2.28 21.66 -22.33
C SER A 561 3.29 21.14 -23.36
N THR A 562 4.51 20.89 -22.92
CA THR A 562 5.60 20.32 -23.71
C THR A 562 5.44 18.81 -23.73
N LEU A 563 5.17 18.26 -24.91
CA LEU A 563 4.91 16.84 -25.12
C LEU A 563 6.20 16.03 -25.25
N VAL A 564 7.24 16.62 -25.82
CA VAL A 564 8.63 16.14 -25.72
C VAL A 564 9.57 17.34 -25.88
N ALA A 565 10.60 17.39 -25.03
CA ALA A 565 11.68 18.38 -25.10
C ALA A 565 12.75 17.98 -26.12
N ILE A 566 13.81 18.78 -26.27
CA ILE A 566 15.00 18.34 -26.99
C ILE A 566 15.67 17.18 -26.23
N ARG A 567 16.12 16.16 -26.96
CA ARG A 567 16.90 15.04 -26.41
C ARG A 567 18.22 14.94 -27.17
N PRO A 568 19.29 15.62 -26.72
CA PRO A 568 20.51 15.81 -27.50
C PRO A 568 21.21 14.52 -27.96
N TYR A 569 20.97 13.38 -27.32
CA TYR A 569 21.55 12.09 -27.70
C TYR A 569 20.70 11.29 -28.70
N ASP A 570 19.41 11.62 -28.90
CA ASP A 570 18.50 10.91 -29.80
C ASP A 570 18.79 11.23 -31.27
N THR A 571 19.78 10.55 -31.83
CA THR A 571 20.18 10.64 -33.24
C THR A 571 19.26 9.87 -34.20
N SER A 572 18.13 9.33 -33.74
CA SER A 572 17.27 8.45 -34.53
C SER A 572 16.62 9.16 -35.72
N ASN A 573 16.66 8.52 -36.89
CA ASN A 573 15.95 8.94 -38.10
C ASN A 573 14.57 8.27 -38.26
N GLN A 574 14.17 7.43 -37.30
CA GLN A 574 12.91 6.68 -37.37
C GLN A 574 11.68 7.56 -37.08
N GLY A 575 11.87 8.73 -36.50
CA GLY A 575 10.80 9.62 -36.05
C GLY A 575 9.89 8.97 -35.00
N TYR A 576 8.60 9.27 -35.07
CA TYR A 576 7.58 8.70 -34.18
C TYR A 576 6.53 7.99 -35.03
N LYS A 577 6.30 6.69 -34.77
CA LYS A 577 5.35 5.86 -35.52
C LYS A 577 4.13 5.55 -34.66
N ASP A 578 3.04 6.29 -34.90
CA ASP A 578 1.75 6.14 -34.19
C ASP A 578 1.83 6.36 -32.65
N TRP A 579 2.90 7.05 -32.21
CA TRP A 579 3.22 7.32 -30.81
C TRP A 579 2.22 8.30 -30.20
N SER A 580 1.84 8.09 -28.94
CA SER A 580 0.76 8.80 -28.26
C SER A 580 1.25 9.58 -27.04
N PHE A 581 1.86 10.75 -27.26
CA PHE A 581 2.30 11.64 -26.18
C PHE A 581 1.12 12.06 -25.30
N MET A 582 1.25 11.91 -23.99
CA MET A 582 0.21 12.21 -23.01
C MET A 582 0.49 13.54 -22.28
N SER A 583 -0.56 14.19 -21.80
CA SER A 583 -0.48 15.35 -20.92
C SER A 583 -1.61 15.35 -19.89
N THR A 584 -1.25 15.51 -18.63
CA THR A 584 -2.14 15.73 -17.47
C THR A 584 -2.37 17.21 -17.18
N HIS A 585 -1.65 18.12 -17.84
CA HIS A 585 -1.61 19.55 -17.50
C HIS A 585 -2.97 20.25 -17.69
N PHE A 586 -3.83 19.68 -18.54
CA PHE A 586 -5.15 20.22 -18.90
C PHE A 586 -6.28 19.74 -17.95
N TRP A 587 -5.96 19.17 -16.78
CA TRP A 587 -6.95 18.51 -15.93
C TRP A 587 -8.06 19.45 -15.44
N ASP A 588 -9.30 18.97 -15.57
CA ASP A 588 -10.60 19.65 -15.45
C ASP A 588 -10.92 20.76 -16.49
N GLU A 589 -10.02 21.10 -17.42
CA GLU A 589 -10.28 22.14 -18.45
C GLU A 589 -11.43 21.76 -19.40
N ASP A 590 -12.06 22.79 -19.98
CA ASP A 590 -13.08 22.65 -21.02
C ASP A 590 -12.40 22.45 -22.40
N PRO A 591 -12.61 21.30 -23.08
CA PRO A 591 -11.94 21.01 -24.34
C PRO A 591 -12.47 21.79 -25.55
N ARG A 592 -13.51 22.62 -25.39
CA ARG A 592 -14.19 23.31 -26.51
C ARG A 592 -13.41 24.54 -26.97
N GLY A 593 -13.02 24.55 -28.25
CA GLY A 593 -12.35 25.69 -28.89
C GLY A 593 -11.18 25.26 -29.75
N THR A 594 -10.16 26.11 -29.90
CA THR A 594 -9.01 25.82 -30.77
C THR A 594 -7.86 25.18 -30.00
N TRP A 595 -7.53 23.94 -30.36
CA TRP A 595 -6.29 23.28 -29.96
C TRP A 595 -5.20 23.60 -31.00
N THR A 596 -3.97 23.84 -30.57
CA THR A 596 -2.83 24.07 -31.47
C THR A 596 -1.64 23.22 -31.09
N LEU A 597 -1.18 22.40 -32.04
CA LEU A 597 0.05 21.62 -31.94
C LEU A 597 1.20 22.38 -32.62
N PHE A 598 2.33 22.46 -31.95
CA PHE A 598 3.57 23.03 -32.44
C PHE A 598 4.65 21.95 -32.52
N LEU A 599 5.29 21.84 -33.69
CA LEU A 599 6.52 21.09 -33.90
C LEU A 599 7.60 22.11 -34.26
N GLU A 600 8.71 22.13 -33.54
CA GLU A 600 9.78 23.12 -33.74
C GLU A 600 11.15 22.45 -33.78
N ASN A 601 11.92 22.73 -34.82
CA ASN A 601 13.30 22.29 -34.94
C ASN A 601 14.18 23.15 -34.02
N LYS A 602 14.93 22.49 -33.13
CA LYS A 602 15.83 23.13 -32.17
C LYS A 602 17.31 22.76 -32.35
N GLY A 603 17.62 21.92 -33.34
CA GLY A 603 18.98 21.51 -33.68
C GLY A 603 19.42 22.04 -35.05
N ASP A 604 19.93 21.14 -35.89
CA ASP A 604 20.43 21.50 -37.22
C ASP A 604 19.32 22.04 -38.13
N ALA A 605 19.55 23.19 -38.76
CA ALA A 605 18.63 23.82 -39.71
C ALA A 605 18.38 22.97 -40.97
N TYR A 606 19.26 22.03 -41.30
CA TYR A 606 19.08 21.05 -42.39
C TYR A 606 18.21 19.84 -42.00
N ASN A 607 17.72 19.75 -40.76
CA ASN A 607 16.76 18.72 -40.38
C ASN A 607 15.44 18.85 -41.16
N THR A 608 14.91 17.72 -41.60
CA THR A 608 13.72 17.63 -42.45
C THR A 608 12.84 16.45 -42.03
N GLY A 609 11.55 16.52 -42.35
CA GLY A 609 10.61 15.43 -42.12
C GLY A 609 9.16 15.78 -42.41
N PHE A 610 8.25 14.84 -42.14
CA PHE A 610 6.83 14.98 -42.49
C PHE A 610 5.92 14.46 -41.39
N LEU A 611 4.99 15.30 -40.92
CA LEU A 611 3.88 14.90 -40.07
C LEU A 611 2.78 14.27 -40.95
N THR A 612 2.69 12.94 -40.95
CA THR A 612 1.77 12.16 -41.80
C THR A 612 0.41 11.90 -41.16
N SER A 613 0.35 11.85 -39.83
CA SER A 613 -0.87 11.66 -39.06
C SER A 613 -0.81 12.45 -37.75
N PHE A 614 -1.95 13.03 -37.36
CA PHE A 614 -2.19 13.58 -36.03
C PHE A 614 -3.66 13.35 -35.65
N VAL A 615 -3.87 12.62 -34.56
CA VAL A 615 -5.15 12.43 -33.89
C VAL A 615 -5.04 12.96 -32.46
N LEU A 616 -5.85 13.97 -32.15
CA LEU A 616 -6.04 14.45 -30.78
C LEU A 616 -7.07 13.53 -30.10
N GLN A 617 -6.69 12.90 -28.99
CA GLN A 617 -7.57 12.08 -28.17
C GLN A 617 -7.76 12.77 -26.81
N LEU A 618 -9.01 12.92 -26.41
CA LEU A 618 -9.44 13.64 -25.21
C LEU A 618 -10.18 12.66 -24.31
N TYR A 619 -9.76 12.56 -23.06
CA TYR A 619 -10.42 11.78 -22.02
C TYR A 619 -10.99 12.72 -20.96
N GLY A 620 -12.08 12.33 -20.32
CA GLY A 620 -12.70 13.19 -19.30
C GLY A 620 -14.12 12.77 -18.93
N THR A 621 -14.79 13.64 -18.18
CA THR A 621 -16.16 13.49 -17.69
C THR A 621 -17.09 14.56 -18.29
N GLU A 622 -18.40 14.30 -18.28
CA GLU A 622 -19.42 15.31 -18.61
C GLU A 622 -19.76 16.25 -17.45
N GLU A 623 -19.25 15.92 -16.26
CA GLU A 623 -19.38 16.74 -15.05
C GLU A 623 -18.64 18.07 -15.18
N ASP A 624 -19.10 19.06 -14.43
CA ASP A 624 -18.28 20.25 -14.17
C ASP A 624 -17.42 20.00 -12.93
N MET A 625 -16.16 19.61 -13.15
CA MET A 625 -15.25 19.30 -12.05
C MET A 625 -14.65 20.56 -11.39
N THR A 626 -14.93 21.75 -11.92
CA THR A 626 -14.59 23.04 -11.33
C THR A 626 -15.70 23.57 -10.41
N ALA A 627 -16.96 23.35 -10.79
CA ALA A 627 -18.14 23.69 -9.98
C ALA A 627 -18.48 22.63 -8.92
N ARG A 628 -17.84 21.45 -8.97
CA ARG A 628 -17.99 20.35 -7.99
C ARG A 628 -17.54 20.77 -6.59
N ARG A 629 -18.47 21.29 -5.78
CA ARG A 629 -18.25 21.49 -4.33
C ARG A 629 -17.91 20.14 -3.67
N PRO A 630 -16.86 20.05 -2.83
CA PRO A 630 -16.64 18.87 -1.99
C PRO A 630 -17.87 18.62 -1.11
N GLY A 631 -18.43 17.42 -1.20
CA GLY A 631 -19.69 17.10 -0.53
C GLY A 631 -19.54 16.98 0.99
N LEU A 632 -20.27 17.80 1.73
CA LEU A 632 -21.13 17.23 2.78
C LEU A 632 -22.10 16.27 2.10
N MET A 633 -22.47 15.16 2.76
CA MET A 633 -23.42 14.19 2.20
C MET A 633 -24.78 14.83 1.91
N LEU A 634 -24.96 15.30 0.67
CA LEU A 634 -26.26 15.63 0.12
C LEU A 634 -26.88 14.33 -0.39
N THR A 635 -27.85 13.85 0.38
CA THR A 635 -28.82 12.85 -0.04
C THR A 635 -29.61 13.34 -1.28
N LEU A 636 -30.38 12.44 -1.90
CA LEU A 636 -31.26 12.67 -3.05
C LEU A 636 -30.63 12.51 -4.45
N ALA A 637 -30.11 11.31 -4.71
CA ALA A 637 -30.36 10.61 -5.98
C ALA A 637 -31.05 9.26 -5.66
N PRO A 638 -31.91 8.71 -6.54
CA PRO A 638 -32.57 7.43 -6.27
C PRO A 638 -31.53 6.31 -6.14
N LEU A 639 -31.77 5.39 -5.20
CA LEU A 639 -30.85 4.29 -4.92
C LEU A 639 -30.69 3.36 -6.14
N PRO A 640 -29.48 2.88 -6.47
CA PRO A 640 -29.36 1.65 -7.24
C PRO A 640 -29.95 0.52 -6.39
N THR A 641 -31.12 0.02 -6.77
CA THR A 641 -31.83 -1.03 -6.03
C THR A 641 -31.12 -2.38 -6.15
N GLU A 642 -30.40 -2.60 -7.25
CA GLU A 642 -29.78 -3.86 -7.64
C GLU A 642 -28.34 -3.65 -8.11
N CYS A 643 -27.50 -4.66 -7.86
CA CYS A 643 -26.15 -4.79 -8.39
C CYS A 643 -26.06 -6.12 -9.14
N SER A 644 -25.40 -6.13 -10.31
CA SER A 644 -25.13 -7.36 -11.05
C SER A 644 -24.24 -8.29 -10.23
N SER A 645 -24.52 -9.60 -10.22
CA SER A 645 -23.61 -10.59 -9.66
C SER A 645 -22.23 -10.48 -10.33
N PRO A 646 -21.10 -10.50 -9.58
CA PRO A 646 -20.95 -10.91 -8.18
C PRO A 646 -20.99 -9.78 -7.13
N PHE A 647 -21.50 -8.59 -7.46
CA PHE A 647 -21.38 -7.39 -6.61
C PHE A 647 -22.48 -7.25 -5.55
N TYR A 648 -22.11 -6.66 -4.42
CA TYR A 648 -22.94 -6.39 -3.25
C TYR A 648 -23.41 -4.92 -3.22
N VAL A 649 -24.70 -4.69 -2.95
CA VAL A 649 -25.21 -3.33 -2.70
C VAL A 649 -24.70 -2.82 -1.35
N PHE A 650 -23.90 -1.76 -1.35
CA PHE A 650 -23.48 -1.01 -0.17
C PHE A 650 -23.85 0.47 -0.32
N GLN A 651 -24.86 0.92 0.43
CA GLN A 651 -25.43 2.27 0.37
C GLN A 651 -25.91 2.67 -1.04
N HIS A 652 -25.05 3.29 -1.84
CA HIS A 652 -25.30 3.72 -3.22
C HIS A 652 -24.29 3.14 -4.23
N LEU A 653 -23.52 2.14 -3.81
CA LEU A 653 -22.39 1.56 -4.54
C LEU A 653 -22.57 0.05 -4.70
N CYS A 654 -21.98 -0.50 -5.76
CA CYS A 654 -21.79 -1.94 -5.95
C CYS A 654 -20.33 -2.28 -5.63
N LEU A 655 -20.09 -3.15 -4.66
CA LEU A 655 -18.73 -3.54 -4.23
C LEU A 655 -18.51 -5.05 -4.43
N SER A 656 -17.28 -5.48 -4.73
CA SER A 656 -16.92 -6.91 -4.82
C SER A 656 -16.76 -7.60 -3.46
N TYR A 657 -16.73 -6.83 -2.37
CA TYR A 657 -16.75 -7.32 -0.99
C TYR A 657 -17.46 -6.32 -0.09
N CYS A 658 -17.94 -6.78 1.08
CA CYS A 658 -18.49 -5.87 2.08
C CYS A 658 -17.37 -5.33 2.98
N PRO A 659 -17.31 -4.00 3.21
CA PRO A 659 -16.25 -3.38 3.99
C PRO A 659 -16.31 -3.78 5.48
N PRO A 660 -15.24 -3.56 6.26
CA PRO A 660 -15.26 -3.77 7.71
C PRO A 660 -16.49 -3.12 8.38
N ARG A 661 -17.01 -3.78 9.42
CA ARG A 661 -18.34 -3.59 10.03
C ARG A 661 -19.55 -4.05 9.19
N TYR A 662 -19.36 -4.66 8.02
CA TYR A 662 -20.46 -5.22 7.20
C TYR A 662 -20.16 -6.66 6.72
N TYR A 663 -21.22 -7.39 6.35
CA TYR A 663 -21.15 -8.75 5.80
C TYR A 663 -22.15 -8.93 4.65
N ASN A 664 -21.89 -9.90 3.77
CA ASN A 664 -22.82 -10.28 2.70
C ASN A 664 -24.10 -10.90 3.28
N ARG A 665 -25.26 -10.33 2.92
CA ARG A 665 -26.58 -10.87 3.18
C ARG A 665 -27.41 -10.86 1.90
N SER A 666 -28.07 -11.98 1.59
CA SER A 666 -29.08 -11.96 0.52
C SER A 666 -30.40 -11.34 1.02
N ARG A 667 -30.96 -10.43 0.22
CA ARG A 667 -32.23 -9.72 0.47
C ARG A 667 -33.15 -9.92 -0.74
N ARG A 668 -34.41 -10.27 -0.48
CA ARG A 668 -35.44 -10.30 -1.54
C ARG A 668 -35.91 -8.89 -1.87
N SER A 669 -36.11 -8.61 -3.15
CA SER A 669 -36.71 -7.37 -3.66
C SER A 669 -37.92 -7.69 -4.54
N PRO A 670 -39.01 -6.90 -4.47
CA PRO A 670 -40.13 -7.04 -5.39
C PRO A 670 -39.79 -6.45 -6.76
N HIS A 671 -39.85 -7.27 -7.81
CA HIS A 671 -39.78 -6.79 -9.18
C HIS A 671 -41.11 -6.15 -9.61
N LEU A 672 -41.12 -5.43 -10.73
CA LEU A 672 -42.34 -4.86 -11.36
C LEU A 672 -43.41 -5.92 -11.72
N ASP A 673 -43.02 -7.19 -11.79
CA ASP A 673 -43.85 -8.36 -12.11
C ASP A 673 -44.12 -9.25 -10.87
N GLY A 674 -43.91 -8.73 -9.66
CA GLY A 674 -44.23 -9.40 -8.39
C GLY A 674 -43.33 -10.57 -7.98
N SER A 675 -42.48 -11.09 -8.88
CA SER A 675 -41.53 -12.16 -8.58
C SER A 675 -40.41 -11.71 -7.61
N PRO A 676 -40.09 -12.48 -6.56
CA PRO A 676 -39.07 -12.10 -5.58
C PRO A 676 -37.68 -12.68 -5.92
N HIS A 677 -36.77 -11.86 -6.45
CA HIS A 677 -35.39 -12.26 -6.74
C HIS A 677 -34.40 -11.95 -5.59
N PRO A 678 -33.31 -12.73 -5.43
CA PRO A 678 -32.32 -12.57 -4.36
C PRO A 678 -31.18 -11.60 -4.73
N ILE A 679 -31.24 -10.37 -4.22
CA ILE A 679 -30.15 -9.39 -4.30
C ILE A 679 -29.10 -9.70 -3.23
N GLN A 680 -27.82 -9.49 -3.51
CA GLN A 680 -26.76 -9.55 -2.49
C GLN A 680 -26.49 -8.12 -1.96
N VAL A 681 -26.55 -7.92 -0.65
CA VAL A 681 -26.39 -6.60 -0.01
C VAL A 681 -25.45 -6.67 1.19
N CYS A 682 -24.77 -5.57 1.50
CA CYS A 682 -23.92 -5.48 2.67
C CYS A 682 -24.72 -5.06 3.91
N ALA A 683 -25.02 -6.02 4.78
CA ALA A 683 -25.69 -5.80 6.06
C ALA A 683 -24.67 -5.49 7.18
N THR A 684 -25.09 -4.75 8.20
CA THR A 684 -24.24 -4.37 9.34
C THR A 684 -23.90 -5.57 10.23
N CYS A 685 -22.64 -5.70 10.62
CA CYS A 685 -22.21 -6.59 11.69
C CYS A 685 -22.82 -6.21 13.04
N HIS A 686 -22.83 -7.17 13.98
CA HIS A 686 -23.06 -6.85 15.39
C HIS A 686 -22.04 -5.80 15.89
N PRO A 687 -22.41 -4.81 16.73
CA PRO A 687 -21.50 -3.73 17.15
C PRO A 687 -20.21 -4.18 17.85
N SER A 688 -20.21 -5.38 18.46
CA SER A 688 -19.02 -5.98 19.07
C SER A 688 -18.02 -6.57 18.07
N CYS A 689 -18.39 -6.77 16.80
CA CYS A 689 -17.49 -7.32 15.76
C CYS A 689 -16.83 -6.22 14.93
N TYR A 690 -15.58 -6.42 14.49
CA TYR A 690 -14.91 -5.56 13.49
C TYR A 690 -15.13 -6.08 12.08
N THR A 691 -14.98 -7.39 11.87
CA THR A 691 -15.49 -8.12 10.69
C THR A 691 -16.37 -9.27 11.16
N CYS A 692 -17.31 -9.73 10.35
CA CYS A 692 -18.26 -10.76 10.71
C CYS A 692 -18.78 -11.57 9.51
N ARG A 693 -19.47 -12.68 9.81
CA ARG A 693 -20.28 -13.48 8.87
C ARG A 693 -21.79 -13.34 9.10
N GLY A 694 -22.21 -12.48 10.03
CA GLY A 694 -23.61 -12.35 10.48
C GLY A 694 -23.83 -11.15 11.41
N ASP A 695 -25.10 -10.82 11.65
CA ASP A 695 -25.55 -9.71 12.50
C ASP A 695 -25.58 -10.03 14.01
N THR A 696 -25.23 -11.27 14.41
CA THR A 696 -25.18 -11.68 15.83
C THR A 696 -23.80 -11.49 16.47
N ALA A 697 -23.78 -11.34 17.80
CA ALA A 697 -22.55 -11.22 18.59
C ALA A 697 -21.59 -12.42 18.49
N ASN A 698 -22.08 -13.56 17.97
CA ASN A 698 -21.39 -14.84 17.83
C ASN A 698 -21.10 -15.16 16.35
N ASN A 699 -21.04 -14.15 15.48
CA ASN A 699 -20.61 -14.31 14.09
C ASN A 699 -19.42 -13.41 13.74
N CYS A 700 -18.67 -12.92 14.72
CA CYS A 700 -17.46 -12.17 14.48
C CYS A 700 -16.37 -13.04 13.83
N THR A 701 -15.54 -12.42 12.99
CA THR A 701 -14.31 -13.00 12.41
C THR A 701 -13.06 -12.21 12.75
N ALA A 702 -13.22 -10.94 13.15
CA ALA A 702 -12.19 -10.14 13.83
C ALA A 702 -12.87 -9.19 14.82
N CYS A 703 -12.16 -8.83 15.88
CA CYS A 703 -12.68 -7.94 16.91
C CYS A 703 -12.20 -6.50 16.77
N PRO A 704 -12.96 -5.51 17.28
CA PRO A 704 -12.51 -4.13 17.36
C PRO A 704 -11.22 -4.03 18.17
N PRO A 705 -10.42 -2.97 17.93
CA PRO A 705 -9.28 -2.66 18.79
C PRO A 705 -9.66 -2.73 20.27
N PHE A 706 -8.78 -3.34 21.07
CA PHE A 706 -8.96 -3.57 22.51
C PHE A 706 -10.09 -4.55 22.92
N CYS A 707 -10.58 -5.39 22.00
CA CYS A 707 -11.46 -6.53 22.30
C CYS A 707 -10.77 -7.87 21.98
N THR A 708 -11.12 -8.93 22.71
CA THR A 708 -10.57 -10.29 22.54
C THR A 708 -11.53 -11.15 21.72
N PHE A 709 -10.99 -11.92 20.75
CA PHE A 709 -11.77 -12.88 19.98
C PHE A 709 -11.80 -14.24 20.67
N HIS A 710 -12.99 -14.81 20.84
CA HIS A 710 -13.18 -16.19 21.25
C HIS A 710 -13.60 -17.03 20.04
N GLU A 711 -12.71 -17.92 19.59
CA GLU A 711 -12.91 -18.72 18.38
C GLU A 711 -14.11 -19.67 18.50
N LEU A 712 -14.20 -20.43 19.60
CA LEU A 712 -15.27 -21.42 19.83
C LEU A 712 -16.69 -20.85 19.82
N SER A 713 -16.85 -19.58 20.20
CA SER A 713 -18.14 -18.87 20.21
C SER A 713 -18.25 -17.81 19.11
N HIS A 714 -17.23 -17.69 18.24
CA HIS A 714 -17.10 -16.65 17.21
C HIS A 714 -17.47 -15.24 17.72
N SER A 715 -17.08 -14.92 18.95
CA SER A 715 -17.60 -13.75 19.67
C SER A 715 -16.50 -12.84 20.20
N CYS A 716 -16.74 -11.54 20.14
CA CYS A 716 -15.83 -10.53 20.70
C CYS A 716 -16.23 -10.13 22.12
N SER A 717 -15.33 -10.35 23.07
CA SER A 717 -15.45 -9.87 24.45
C SER A 717 -14.62 -8.60 24.64
N LEU A 718 -15.09 -7.68 25.48
CA LEU A 718 -14.18 -6.74 26.13
C LEU A 718 -13.26 -7.53 27.08
N PRO A 719 -11.98 -7.14 27.24
CA PRO A 719 -11.03 -7.88 28.05
C PRO A 719 -11.52 -8.00 29.50
N ALA A 720 -11.99 -9.20 29.84
CA ALA A 720 -12.41 -9.53 31.19
C ALA A 720 -11.18 -9.50 32.10
N TYR A 721 -11.13 -8.49 32.99
CA TYR A 721 -10.16 -8.51 34.08
C TYR A 721 -10.38 -9.80 34.89
N PRO A 722 -9.34 -10.63 35.10
CA PRO A 722 -9.50 -11.87 35.85
C PRO A 722 -9.91 -11.54 37.29
N SER A 723 -11.11 -11.98 37.68
CA SER A 723 -11.57 -11.87 39.05
C SER A 723 -10.66 -12.70 39.95
N LEU A 724 -9.84 -12.04 40.78
CA LEU A 724 -8.81 -12.64 41.64
C LEU A 724 -9.37 -13.45 42.85
N PHE A 725 -10.56 -14.02 42.71
CA PHE A 725 -11.19 -14.91 43.65
C PHE A 725 -11.74 -16.14 42.90
N PRO A 726 -11.34 -17.37 43.26
CA PRO A 726 -11.98 -18.56 42.72
C PRO A 726 -13.42 -18.63 43.24
N SER A 727 -14.39 -18.58 42.33
CA SER A 727 -15.76 -19.02 42.62
C SER A 727 -15.73 -20.50 43.02
N LYS A 728 -16.34 -20.84 44.17
CA LYS A 728 -16.55 -22.25 44.52
C LYS A 728 -17.33 -22.96 43.40
N PRO A 729 -17.08 -24.24 43.13
CA PRO A 729 -17.88 -24.99 42.15
C PRO A 729 -19.35 -24.95 42.56
N ALA A 730 -20.22 -24.59 41.62
CA ALA A 730 -21.66 -24.65 41.82
C ALA A 730 -22.13 -26.10 41.68
N GLU A 731 -22.63 -26.68 42.78
CA GLU A 731 -23.24 -28.01 42.75
C GLU A 731 -24.51 -28.03 41.90
N ALA A 732 -24.80 -29.17 41.29
CA ALA A 732 -25.72 -29.25 40.16
C ALA A 732 -27.19 -29.01 40.51
N ARG A 733 -27.90 -28.29 39.63
CA ARG A 733 -29.38 -28.25 39.58
C ARG A 733 -29.92 -28.42 38.16
N HIS A 734 -29.78 -29.62 37.61
CA HIS A 734 -30.64 -30.04 36.48
C HIS A 734 -30.87 -31.56 36.39
N ARG A 735 -31.86 -32.05 37.15
CA ARG A 735 -32.68 -33.23 36.79
C ARG A 735 -33.84 -33.42 37.78
N GLN A 736 -35.09 -33.29 37.32
CA GLN A 736 -36.23 -33.92 38.00
C GLN A 736 -37.45 -34.23 37.11
N HIS A 737 -37.19 -34.76 35.91
CA HIS A 737 -38.06 -35.72 35.21
C HIS A 737 -37.09 -36.81 34.71
N VAL A 738 -37.29 -38.12 34.85
CA VAL A 738 -38.52 -38.94 34.98
C VAL A 738 -38.42 -39.88 36.19
N VAL A 739 -39.51 -40.60 36.53
CA VAL A 739 -39.63 -41.63 37.59
C VAL A 739 -39.67 -41.11 39.04
N PHE A 740 -40.83 -40.56 39.40
CA PHE A 740 -41.45 -40.87 40.68
C PHE A 740 -42.89 -41.35 40.39
N LEU A 741 -43.02 -42.63 39.99
CA LEU A 741 -44.28 -43.23 39.51
C LEU A 741 -44.56 -44.59 40.16
N VAL A 742 -44.22 -44.72 41.44
CA VAL A 742 -44.67 -45.81 42.32
C VAL A 742 -44.93 -45.19 43.70
N LEU A 743 -45.96 -45.67 44.42
CA LEU A 743 -46.29 -45.30 45.81
C LEU A 743 -46.75 -43.84 46.07
N VAL A 744 -47.77 -43.39 45.33
CA VAL A 744 -48.96 -42.77 45.98
C VAL A 744 -50.23 -43.41 45.40
N ILE A 745 -50.53 -44.62 45.86
CA ILE A 745 -51.91 -45.06 46.04
C ILE A 745 -52.33 -44.59 47.44
N LEU A 746 -53.63 -44.31 47.67
CA LEU A 746 -54.18 -43.50 48.78
C LEU A 746 -53.88 -41.99 48.52
N LEU A 747 -54.84 -41.10 48.25
CA LEU A 747 -56.24 -41.04 48.73
C LEU A 747 -57.21 -40.44 47.68
N GLY A 748 -58.35 -41.11 47.48
CA GLY A 748 -59.68 -40.58 47.09
C GLY A 748 -59.84 -39.50 46.01
N GLY A 749 -60.35 -39.90 44.83
CA GLY A 749 -60.94 -39.00 43.82
C GLY A 749 -61.62 -39.79 42.68
N GLY A 750 -62.95 -39.71 42.55
CA GLY A 750 -63.76 -40.59 41.68
C GLY A 750 -63.92 -40.14 40.20
N PRO A 751 -64.51 -40.99 39.32
CA PRO A 751 -64.41 -40.85 37.85
C PRO A 751 -65.70 -40.41 37.11
N LEU A 752 -65.53 -39.91 35.88
CA LEU A 752 -66.47 -39.69 34.74
C LEU A 752 -65.58 -39.27 33.53
N LEU A 753 -65.74 -39.59 32.24
CA LEU A 753 -66.60 -40.47 31.39
C LEU A 753 -65.64 -41.42 30.57
N VAL A 754 -65.92 -42.27 29.56
CA VAL A 754 -66.89 -42.43 28.43
C VAL A 754 -66.71 -41.38 27.30
N GLY A 755 -66.67 -41.70 25.99
CA GLY A 755 -66.70 -42.97 25.24
C GLY A 755 -66.00 -42.84 23.84
N VAL A 756 -65.75 -43.88 23.02
CA VAL A 756 -66.71 -44.65 22.15
C VAL A 756 -67.23 -43.73 20.99
N LEU A 757 -67.06 -43.93 19.66
CA LEU A 757 -66.56 -44.98 18.72
C LEU A 757 -65.89 -44.28 17.48
N CYS A 758 -64.86 -44.80 16.78
CA CYS A 758 -64.78 -45.85 15.72
C CYS A 758 -65.55 -45.63 14.40
N VAL A 759 -64.84 -45.75 13.25
CA VAL A 759 -65.25 -46.14 11.87
C VAL A 759 -63.99 -46.12 10.96
N THR A 760 -63.70 -46.99 9.98
CA THR A 760 -63.71 -48.48 9.90
C THR A 760 -63.01 -48.97 8.60
N CYS A 761 -62.26 -50.08 8.67
CA CYS A 761 -62.07 -51.13 7.64
C CYS A 761 -61.25 -50.94 6.32
N HIS A 762 -60.71 -52.09 5.87
CA HIS A 762 -60.12 -52.47 4.56
C HIS A 762 -58.79 -51.82 4.11
N GLY A 763 -57.79 -52.55 3.58
CA GLY A 763 -57.58 -54.01 3.41
C GLY A 763 -56.06 -54.32 3.34
N VAL A 764 -55.54 -55.44 3.85
CA VAL A 764 -55.59 -56.83 3.33
C VAL A 764 -54.69 -57.08 2.10
N SER A 765 -53.47 -57.58 2.38
CA SER A 765 -52.82 -58.75 1.72
C SER A 765 -52.40 -58.69 0.23
N LEU A 766 -51.46 -59.52 -0.31
CA LEU A 766 -50.49 -60.51 0.23
C LEU A 766 -49.40 -60.82 -0.84
N ALA A 767 -48.35 -61.56 -0.43
CA ALA A 767 -47.41 -62.39 -1.23
C ALA A 767 -46.64 -61.73 -2.43
N ALA A 768 -45.32 -61.83 -2.59
CA ALA A 768 -44.33 -62.91 -2.40
C ALA A 768 -44.16 -63.88 -3.60
N SER A 769 -43.06 -63.67 -4.34
CA SER A 769 -42.21 -64.63 -5.06
C SER A 769 -42.80 -65.67 -6.04
N TRP A 770 -42.35 -65.62 -7.31
CA TRP A 770 -41.36 -66.57 -7.90
C TRP A 770 -41.02 -66.24 -9.37
N ARG A 771 -39.72 -66.37 -9.75
CA ARG A 771 -39.11 -66.99 -10.97
C ARG A 771 -39.72 -66.78 -12.40
N GLN A 772 -38.98 -66.84 -13.53
CA GLN A 772 -37.54 -67.07 -13.86
C GLN A 772 -37.33 -67.00 -15.40
N ARG A 773 -36.05 -66.89 -15.84
CA ARG A 773 -35.41 -67.25 -17.16
C ARG A 773 -34.80 -66.03 -17.88
N ARG A 774 -33.64 -66.08 -18.54
CA ARG A 774 -32.48 -67.03 -18.65
C ARG A 774 -31.27 -66.17 -19.10
N GLY A 775 -30.06 -66.26 -18.53
CA GLY A 775 -28.95 -67.16 -18.94
C GLY A 775 -27.96 -66.45 -19.89
N LEU A 776 -26.62 -66.58 -19.86
CA LEU A 776 -25.68 -67.52 -19.20
C LEU A 776 -24.25 -66.89 -19.09
N CYS A 777 -23.47 -67.27 -18.04
CA CYS A 777 -21.97 -67.24 -17.95
C CYS A 777 -21.25 -65.86 -18.11
N ALA A 778 -20.00 -65.58 -17.67
CA ALA A 778 -18.94 -66.19 -16.83
C ALA A 778 -17.91 -65.06 -16.52
N LEU A 779 -16.95 -65.05 -15.56
CA LEU A 779 -16.55 -65.85 -14.37
C LEU A 779 -15.72 -64.90 -13.43
N PRO A 780 -15.43 -65.23 -12.14
CA PRO A 780 -14.92 -64.25 -11.14
C PRO A 780 -13.53 -64.54 -10.51
N THR A 781 -13.14 -63.71 -9.50
CA THR A 781 -12.03 -63.85 -8.51
C THR A 781 -10.59 -63.67 -9.04
N ALA A 782 -9.54 -63.46 -8.22
CA ALA A 782 -9.31 -62.74 -6.94
C ALA A 782 -7.76 -62.73 -6.68
N ALA A 783 -7.27 -62.16 -5.57
CA ALA A 783 -5.84 -62.05 -5.28
C ALA A 783 -5.25 -63.26 -4.50
N GLY A 784 -3.92 -63.46 -4.59
CA GLY A 784 -3.14 -64.25 -3.62
C GLY A 784 -1.76 -64.71 -4.09
N LEU A 785 -0.79 -64.75 -3.15
CA LEU A 785 0.51 -65.46 -3.18
C LEU A 785 1.56 -64.94 -4.20
N GLU A 786 2.89 -65.12 -4.04
CA GLU A 786 3.82 -65.05 -2.89
C GLU A 786 5.27 -64.88 -3.45
N GLY A 787 6.38 -64.73 -2.71
CA GLY A 787 6.59 -64.64 -1.25
C GLY A 787 8.10 -64.64 -0.90
N GLY A 788 8.51 -63.84 0.10
CA GLY A 788 9.90 -63.75 0.62
C GLY A 788 10.94 -63.07 -0.31
N ASN A 789 12.23 -62.94 0.04
CA ASN A 789 12.91 -62.76 1.35
C ASN A 789 14.44 -62.55 1.09
N GLN A 790 15.07 -61.45 1.58
CA GLN A 790 16.55 -61.28 1.76
C GLN A 790 17.42 -61.32 0.45
N THR A 791 18.69 -60.87 0.34
CA THR A 791 19.63 -60.01 1.13
C THR A 791 20.79 -59.51 0.23
N GLY A 792 21.51 -58.46 0.67
CA GLY A 792 22.85 -58.06 0.17
C GLY A 792 22.83 -56.88 -0.81
N THR A 793 23.50 -55.73 -0.64
CA THR A 793 24.86 -55.34 -0.19
C THR A 793 25.98 -55.58 -1.22
N GLY A 794 26.52 -54.51 -1.83
CA GLY A 794 27.88 -54.51 -2.39
C GLY A 794 28.18 -53.57 -3.58
N GLY A 795 29.12 -52.65 -3.41
CA GLY A 795 30.25 -52.57 -4.35
C GLY A 795 30.29 -51.57 -5.52
N ASN A 796 30.38 -50.26 -5.23
CA ASN A 796 31.38 -49.31 -5.80
C ASN A 796 31.80 -49.32 -7.31
N THR A 797 31.40 -48.25 -8.02
CA THR A 797 32.25 -47.28 -8.78
C THR A 797 33.00 -47.64 -10.09
N ARG A 798 33.26 -46.56 -10.86
CA ARG A 798 34.10 -46.37 -12.09
C ARG A 798 33.40 -46.66 -13.43
N GLY A 799 33.54 -45.83 -14.47
CA GLY A 799 34.06 -44.44 -14.52
C GLY A 799 34.67 -44.02 -15.87
N ALA A 800 34.29 -42.82 -16.37
CA ALA A 800 34.76 -42.16 -17.61
C ALA A 800 34.41 -42.88 -18.94
N GLY A 801 34.31 -42.20 -20.10
CA GLY A 801 34.27 -40.76 -20.37
C GLY A 801 34.66 -40.42 -21.83
N CYS A 802 34.29 -39.21 -22.31
CA CYS A 802 34.72 -38.57 -23.58
C CYS A 802 34.19 -39.19 -24.91
N LEU A 803 34.06 -38.49 -26.07
CA LEU A 803 33.98 -37.04 -26.43
C LEU A 803 33.56 -36.88 -27.93
N ILE A 804 33.27 -35.64 -28.37
CA ILE A 804 33.20 -35.10 -29.77
C ILE A 804 31.87 -35.27 -30.57
N GLU A 805 31.56 -34.22 -31.34
CA GLU A 805 30.43 -33.96 -32.28
C GLU A 805 30.73 -34.47 -33.73
N PRO A 806 30.11 -33.97 -34.84
CA PRO A 806 28.77 -33.40 -35.09
C PRO A 806 28.04 -34.05 -36.29
N GLY A 807 26.84 -33.58 -36.67
CA GLY A 807 26.24 -33.92 -37.98
C GLY A 807 24.90 -33.24 -38.30
N GLN A 808 24.80 -32.60 -39.48
CA GLN A 808 23.53 -32.15 -40.09
C GLN A 808 22.99 -33.21 -41.07
N GLN A 809 21.66 -33.29 -41.26
CA GLN A 809 21.08 -33.67 -42.55
C GLN A 809 19.63 -33.20 -42.75
N GLN A 810 19.08 -33.46 -43.94
CA GLN A 810 17.98 -32.71 -44.56
C GLN A 810 16.62 -33.44 -44.52
N ALA A 811 15.56 -32.72 -44.89
CA ALA A 811 14.18 -33.23 -44.96
C ALA A 811 13.85 -33.98 -46.28
N PRO A 812 12.75 -34.75 -46.30
CA PRO A 812 11.85 -34.86 -47.45
C PRO A 812 10.40 -34.45 -47.08
N GLY A 813 9.44 -34.48 -48.02
CA GLY A 813 8.04 -34.18 -47.72
C GLY A 813 7.01 -34.53 -48.81
N LEU A 814 5.71 -34.39 -48.46
CA LEU A 814 4.47 -34.57 -49.27
C LEU A 814 4.17 -36.02 -49.74
N PRO A 815 2.87 -36.43 -49.74
CA PRO A 815 1.88 -36.08 -50.78
C PRO A 815 0.53 -35.53 -50.23
N ALA A 816 -0.59 -35.63 -50.98
CA ALA A 816 -1.78 -34.74 -50.87
C ALA A 816 -3.17 -35.42 -51.13
N GLU A 817 -4.21 -34.61 -51.42
CA GLU A 817 -5.65 -34.87 -51.75
C GLU A 817 -6.66 -35.00 -50.56
N GLY A 818 -7.94 -34.54 -50.64
CA GLY A 818 -8.64 -33.76 -51.70
C GLY A 818 -10.15 -33.49 -51.41
N SER A 819 -10.83 -32.68 -52.28
CA SER A 819 -12.29 -32.33 -52.35
C SER A 819 -12.90 -31.36 -51.28
N ALA A 820 -13.95 -30.54 -51.52
CA ALA A 820 -14.57 -29.93 -52.73
C ALA A 820 -15.43 -28.67 -52.37
N GLY A 821 -15.83 -27.83 -53.34
CA GLY A 821 -16.50 -26.50 -53.17
C GLY A 821 -18.05 -26.51 -53.32
N PRO A 822 -18.73 -25.47 -53.91
CA PRO A 822 -18.22 -24.40 -54.81
C PRO A 822 -18.86 -22.97 -54.66
N VAL A 823 -18.64 -22.10 -55.69
CA VAL A 823 -19.29 -20.78 -56.02
C VAL A 823 -18.61 -19.49 -55.44
N ALA A 824 -18.51 -18.31 -56.11
CA ALA A 824 -18.29 -17.93 -57.54
C ALA A 824 -18.06 -16.39 -57.70
N GLN A 825 -17.30 -15.95 -58.74
CA GLN A 825 -17.34 -14.65 -59.48
C GLN A 825 -17.05 -13.31 -58.72
N THR A 826 -16.41 -12.26 -59.28
CA THR A 826 -15.90 -11.96 -60.65
C THR A 826 -14.64 -11.05 -60.65
N LEU A 827 -13.95 -10.95 -61.79
CA LEU A 827 -12.77 -10.09 -62.12
C LEU A 827 -13.18 -8.90 -63.05
N PRO A 828 -12.37 -7.86 -63.42
CA PRO A 828 -10.91 -7.81 -63.76
C PRO A 828 -10.09 -6.76 -62.96
N ALA A 829 -8.74 -6.73 -62.90
CA ALA A 829 -7.61 -7.12 -63.79
C ALA A 829 -7.12 -6.02 -64.77
N GLY A 830 -5.88 -5.55 -64.58
CA GLY A 830 -5.15 -4.63 -65.47
C GLY A 830 -3.63 -4.75 -65.28
N ARG A 831 -2.87 -4.83 -66.37
CA ARG A 831 -1.39 -4.98 -66.36
C ARG A 831 -0.71 -3.70 -66.86
N ALA A 832 0.40 -3.32 -66.25
CA ALA A 832 1.50 -2.63 -66.90
C ALA A 832 2.81 -2.96 -66.18
N ALA A 833 3.93 -3.01 -66.91
CA ALA A 833 5.26 -3.21 -66.35
C ALA A 833 6.29 -2.44 -67.18
N SER A 834 7.19 -1.73 -66.52
CA SER A 834 8.37 -1.11 -67.16
C SER A 834 9.56 -1.16 -66.21
N ARG A 835 10.70 -1.60 -66.74
CA ARG A 835 12.01 -1.48 -66.09
C ARG A 835 12.53 -0.05 -66.30
N LEU A 836 13.37 0.44 -65.38
CA LEU A 836 14.65 1.03 -65.75
C LEU A 836 15.61 1.06 -64.55
N ARG A 837 16.90 1.17 -64.83
CA ARG A 837 17.98 1.34 -63.85
C ARG A 837 18.44 2.79 -63.87
N THR A 838 18.73 3.35 -62.70
CA THR A 838 20.04 3.94 -62.34
C THR A 838 20.10 3.97 -60.83
#